data_AF-A0A5N5TMW5-F1
#
_entry.id   AF-A0A5N5TMW5-F1
#
_cell.length_a   1.000
_cell.length_b   1.000
_cell.length_c   1.000
_cell.angle_alpha   90.00
_cell.angle_beta   90.00
_cell.angle_gamma   90.00
#
_symmetry.space_group_name_H-M   'P 1'
#
loop_
_entity.id
_entity.type
_entity.pdbx_description
1 polymer ?
#
loop_
_entity_poly.entity_id
_entity_poly.type
_entity_poly.pdbx_seq_one_letter_code
_entity_poly.pdbx_strand_id
1 'polypeptide(L)'
;MASDKGFWSSMVSLNQVVSKAVNTGATNGTSPETLEAANDLDVVLQRHRSTFISLLRNPSKNATERATLQRAVQEPVLLPGFSVSLKLPEAFVQEVLILSDMFRLSEMSAFSLLRSAEEEKTLYPGVPRGLIAVLFYYDSREQLSNAFKTLVQARQGISWTLLPNNEELSSTVTQYLQPILNNSMVDRILELINSMDLTKEIDLLQKNRALGNPKHRSMVIEKFKSIKLLLAETLFCWAAQTPLKRDECLRLIAYLSKVELTETKDGSMDKVNLLLFLSLLYSIDCSYLLAVEDITESIGQFPITNDTRFVPEIHKEIKEGSWASKGMLSVVQLAWSVSLSILRQIPLDNQIDREGLIDDDDVILDKCLKEKPFLFIEKCILVEDNMPLETFHAQRLHNLLTDFIHHMFERVKILKNIADENARKIAANIREGLEPPSNLDQPYENLLNCLSALYKNGQCGELVEEYWYDHLYSSAPFKGQSQKQIALYRFVRLPGDFLPPSLFVPYLNFLSGIATTPRAAQSVFNFLRMNSQPAAQGSNLSWENFLNAFTQYYNNLRVQHPQSMHETVYQSSSRSSLRCISPQELQGLTTVLNLLRVIAEHDESARIAICNNTAWSPIYVFVGLLSCSVPLSLKTCLIKTLSAFSKSSSLGGKIWQAIEGADLVPSHDGMPGYSNRGIKQDIEEVESRCEEFPLSQGFLELLLALVKAGIPYQPGNLSSAGFKPYLDLIKNQIFLPHDSRTYKYSGERWILSRKCMELFLQLLKDYQAPPQNLNQTETWNHPSHLLLLELVQDSRLIRQIFSVLHDGVQILEHYNPVPVYA
;
A
#
# COMPACT_ATOMS: atom_id res chain seq x y z
N MET A 1 -12.98 33.79 -30.61
CA MET A 1 -13.85 34.47 -29.62
C MET A 1 -13.24 34.24 -28.24
N ALA A 2 -12.36 35.15 -27.80
CA ALA A 2 -11.68 35.04 -26.51
C ALA A 2 -12.35 36.00 -25.52
N SER A 3 -13.44 35.55 -24.88
CA SER A 3 -13.90 36.17 -23.64
C SER A 3 -12.84 35.91 -22.57
N ASP A 4 -12.42 36.95 -21.86
CA ASP A 4 -11.46 36.84 -20.77
C ASP A 4 -11.98 35.85 -19.72
N LYS A 5 -11.42 34.63 -19.71
CA LYS A 5 -11.84 33.56 -18.80
C LYS A 5 -11.55 34.02 -17.38
N GLY A 6 -12.57 34.05 -16.53
CA GLY A 6 -12.47 34.49 -15.14
C GLY A 6 -11.45 33.69 -14.31
N PHE A 7 -11.06 34.22 -13.15
CA PHE A 7 -9.97 33.72 -12.29
C PHE A 7 -9.95 32.19 -12.13
N TRP A 8 -11.09 31.59 -11.76
CA TRP A 8 -11.23 30.14 -11.62
C TRP A 8 -11.18 29.40 -12.97
N SER A 9 -12.03 29.81 -13.93
CA SER A 9 -12.12 29.16 -15.24
C SER A 9 -10.82 29.18 -16.04
N SER A 10 -9.95 30.18 -15.80
CA SER A 10 -8.62 30.24 -16.41
C SER A 10 -7.71 29.14 -15.88
N MET A 11 -7.76 28.81 -14.59
CA MET A 11 -6.96 27.73 -13.99
C MET A 11 -7.47 26.34 -14.39
N VAL A 12 -8.80 26.18 -14.44
CA VAL A 12 -9.42 24.94 -14.98
C VAL A 12 -8.98 24.72 -16.43
N SER A 13 -9.09 25.77 -17.26
CA SER A 13 -8.67 25.70 -18.67
C SER A 13 -7.18 25.40 -18.82
N LEU A 14 -6.32 25.97 -17.96
CA LEU A 14 -4.89 25.69 -17.94
C LEU A 14 -4.63 24.20 -17.69
N ASN A 15 -5.20 23.63 -16.61
CA ASN A 15 -4.98 22.24 -16.27
C ASN A 15 -5.53 21.27 -17.34
N GLN A 16 -6.67 21.61 -17.94
CA GLN A 16 -7.25 20.83 -19.04
C GLN A 16 -6.34 20.81 -20.28
N VAL A 17 -5.79 21.96 -20.68
CA VAL A 17 -4.89 22.04 -21.84
C VAL A 17 -3.58 21.28 -21.57
N VAL A 18 -2.99 21.45 -20.38
CA VAL A 18 -1.79 20.71 -19.95
C VAL A 18 -2.04 19.21 -19.98
N SER A 19 -3.14 18.76 -19.35
CA SER A 19 -3.49 17.33 -19.29
C SER A 19 -3.77 16.76 -20.68
N LYS A 20 -4.48 17.50 -21.54
CA LYS A 20 -4.76 17.09 -22.93
C LYS A 20 -3.46 16.91 -23.70
N ALA A 21 -2.57 17.92 -23.70
CA ALA A 21 -1.31 17.88 -24.44
C ALA A 21 -0.41 16.71 -24.00
N VAL A 22 -0.31 16.46 -22.69
CA VAL A 22 0.49 15.34 -22.16
C VAL A 22 -0.13 13.98 -22.52
N ASN A 23 -1.46 13.83 -22.38
CA ASN A 23 -2.14 12.56 -22.67
C ASN A 23 -2.14 12.22 -24.18
N THR A 24 -2.38 13.20 -25.06
CA THR A 24 -2.32 12.97 -26.52
C THR A 24 -0.88 12.79 -27.00
N GLY A 25 0.07 13.53 -26.40
CA GLY A 25 1.50 13.39 -26.68
C GLY A 25 2.07 12.02 -26.28
N ALA A 26 1.56 11.42 -25.21
CA ALA A 26 1.98 10.08 -24.77
C ALA A 26 1.53 8.97 -25.75
N THR A 27 0.33 9.09 -26.33
CA THR A 27 -0.25 8.03 -27.16
C THR A 27 0.20 8.06 -28.62
N ASN A 28 0.27 9.23 -29.25
CA ASN A 28 0.65 9.34 -30.66
C ASN A 28 1.26 10.71 -31.02
N GLY A 29 2.59 10.81 -31.02
CA GLY A 29 3.32 12.08 -31.13
C GLY A 29 3.14 12.85 -32.45
N THR A 30 2.78 12.18 -33.54
CA THR A 30 2.74 12.78 -34.90
C THR A 30 1.33 13.09 -35.41
N SER A 31 0.30 12.87 -34.59
CA SER A 31 -1.07 13.12 -35.02
C SER A 31 -1.36 14.63 -35.15
N PRO A 32 -2.24 15.05 -36.08
CA PRO A 32 -2.68 16.44 -36.19
C PRO A 32 -3.24 16.99 -34.87
N GLU A 33 -3.98 16.17 -34.13
CA GLU A 33 -4.54 16.51 -32.83
C GLU A 33 -3.45 16.78 -31.78
N THR A 34 -2.35 16.04 -31.84
CA THR A 34 -1.19 16.21 -30.94
C THR A 34 -0.47 17.52 -31.22
N LEU A 35 -0.30 17.88 -32.49
CA LEU A 35 0.29 19.16 -32.90
C LEU A 35 -0.59 20.35 -32.49
N GLU A 36 -1.91 20.23 -32.65
CA GLU A 36 -2.86 21.24 -32.17
C GLU A 36 -2.77 21.40 -30.64
N ALA A 37 -2.77 20.28 -29.90
CA ALA A 37 -2.67 20.31 -28.44
C ALA A 37 -1.33 20.90 -27.94
N ALA A 38 -0.23 20.65 -28.64
CA ALA A 38 1.07 21.25 -28.34
C ALA A 38 1.08 22.77 -28.59
N ASN A 39 0.49 23.22 -29.70
CA ASN A 39 0.34 24.66 -29.99
C ASN A 39 -0.53 25.37 -28.94
N ASP A 40 -1.66 24.75 -28.57
CA ASP A 40 -2.53 25.26 -27.51
C ASP A 40 -1.78 25.36 -26.17
N LEU A 41 -0.95 24.36 -25.85
CA LEU A 41 -0.12 24.36 -24.67
C LEU A 41 0.83 25.55 -24.66
N ASP A 42 1.58 25.79 -25.74
CA ASP A 42 2.53 26.90 -25.82
C ASP A 42 1.87 28.26 -25.58
N VAL A 43 0.72 28.51 -26.20
CA VAL A 43 -0.05 29.74 -26.02
C VAL A 43 -0.46 29.91 -24.55
N VAL A 44 -0.95 28.85 -23.92
CA VAL A 44 -1.40 28.86 -22.52
C VAL A 44 -0.24 29.03 -21.55
N LEU A 45 0.91 28.38 -21.80
CA LEU A 45 2.11 28.50 -20.97
C LEU A 45 2.66 29.94 -20.99
N GLN A 46 2.72 30.58 -22.16
CA GLN A 46 3.15 31.97 -22.25
C GLN A 46 2.22 32.91 -21.47
N ARG A 47 0.90 32.69 -21.53
CA ARG A 47 -0.08 33.46 -20.76
C ARG A 47 0.09 33.30 -19.24
N HIS A 48 0.44 32.10 -18.77
CA HIS A 48 0.48 31.76 -17.35
C HIS A 48 1.88 31.75 -16.72
N ARG A 49 2.91 32.22 -17.44
CA ARG A 49 4.30 32.24 -16.95
C ARG A 49 4.47 32.92 -15.58
N SER A 50 3.87 34.10 -15.39
CA SER A 50 3.91 34.82 -14.10
C SER A 50 3.16 34.09 -12.97
N THR A 51 2.13 33.31 -13.34
CA THR A 51 1.34 32.51 -12.40
C THR A 51 2.18 31.36 -11.83
N PHE A 52 2.94 30.66 -12.68
CA PHE A 52 3.86 29.61 -12.24
C PHE A 52 5.04 30.15 -11.44
N ILE A 53 5.62 31.30 -11.85
CA ILE A 53 6.72 31.93 -11.10
C ILE A 53 6.30 32.32 -9.68
N SER A 54 5.10 32.88 -9.53
CA SER A 54 4.61 33.34 -8.22
C SER A 54 4.02 32.23 -7.35
N LEU A 55 3.65 31.10 -7.96
CA LEU A 55 3.05 29.88 -7.39
C LEU A 55 2.11 30.11 -6.20
N LEU A 56 0.80 30.00 -6.44
CA LEU A 56 -0.27 30.13 -5.44
C LEU A 56 -0.27 31.46 -4.65
N ARG A 57 0.45 32.50 -5.12
CA ARG A 57 0.41 33.84 -4.54
C ARG A 57 -0.86 34.55 -5.02
N ASN A 58 -1.66 35.04 -4.08
CA ASN A 58 -2.86 35.80 -4.44
C ASN A 58 -2.49 37.14 -5.07
N PRO A 59 -3.19 37.56 -6.14
CA PRO A 59 -3.22 38.94 -6.58
C PRO A 59 -3.59 39.86 -5.41
N SER A 60 -2.81 40.92 -5.19
CA SER A 60 -2.99 41.82 -4.05
C SER A 60 -4.25 42.68 -4.16
N LYS A 61 -4.84 43.02 -3.01
CA LYS A 61 -5.95 43.97 -2.90
C LYS A 61 -5.65 45.30 -3.59
N ASN A 62 -6.68 45.89 -4.19
CA ASN A 62 -6.58 47.14 -4.93
C ASN A 62 -7.70 48.10 -4.55
N ALA A 63 -7.33 49.19 -3.86
CA ALA A 63 -8.29 50.19 -3.40
C ALA A 63 -9.09 50.85 -4.55
N THR A 64 -8.50 50.94 -5.76
CA THR A 64 -9.18 51.49 -6.93
C THR A 64 -10.25 50.54 -7.46
N GLU A 65 -9.98 49.24 -7.50
CA GLU A 65 -10.96 48.20 -7.84
C GLU A 65 -12.10 48.18 -6.81
N ARG A 66 -11.76 48.28 -5.51
CA ARG A 66 -12.74 48.35 -4.42
C ARG A 66 -13.71 49.52 -4.58
N ALA A 67 -13.17 50.73 -4.81
CA ALA A 67 -13.98 51.92 -5.03
C ALA A 67 -14.86 51.81 -6.29
N THR A 68 -14.35 51.15 -7.34
CA THR A 68 -15.08 50.91 -8.58
C THR A 68 -16.27 49.98 -8.38
N LEU A 69 -16.10 48.87 -7.63
CA LEU A 69 -17.20 47.96 -7.29
C LEU A 69 -18.24 48.62 -6.38
N GLN A 70 -17.82 49.45 -5.42
CA GLN A 70 -18.74 50.19 -4.55
C GLN A 70 -19.57 51.21 -5.34
N ARG A 71 -18.97 51.91 -6.31
CA ARG A 71 -19.71 52.80 -7.23
C ARG A 71 -20.68 52.03 -8.11
N ALA A 72 -20.32 50.83 -8.56
CA ALA A 72 -21.18 49.98 -9.39
C ALA A 72 -22.51 49.60 -8.70
N VAL A 73 -22.64 49.76 -7.38
CA VAL A 73 -23.91 49.60 -6.65
C VAL A 73 -24.86 50.76 -6.91
N GLN A 74 -24.34 51.98 -7.09
CA GLN A 74 -25.14 53.20 -7.23
C GLN A 74 -25.39 53.54 -8.71
N GLU A 75 -24.34 53.47 -9.53
CA GLU A 75 -24.33 53.86 -10.94
C GLU A 75 -23.78 52.75 -11.86
N PRO A 76 -24.13 52.73 -13.17
CA PRO A 76 -23.55 51.78 -14.11
C PRO A 76 -22.06 52.07 -14.35
N VAL A 77 -21.19 51.10 -14.07
CA VAL A 77 -19.74 51.24 -14.26
C VAL A 77 -19.23 50.23 -15.27
N LEU A 78 -18.29 50.63 -16.13
CA LEU A 78 -17.63 49.70 -17.06
C LEU A 78 -16.62 48.85 -16.27
N LEU A 79 -16.88 47.54 -16.21
CA LEU A 79 -16.01 46.59 -15.52
C LEU A 79 -15.10 45.86 -16.52
N PRO A 80 -13.88 45.46 -16.11
CA PRO A 80 -12.99 44.65 -16.92
C PRO A 80 -13.71 43.40 -17.47
N GLY A 81 -13.60 43.16 -18.78
CA GLY A 81 -14.25 42.04 -19.46
C GLY A 81 -15.69 42.29 -19.90
N PHE A 82 -16.26 43.47 -19.63
CA PHE A 82 -17.58 43.86 -20.13
C PHE A 82 -17.48 44.97 -21.17
N SER A 83 -18.28 44.87 -22.23
CA SER A 83 -18.43 45.91 -23.26
C SER A 83 -19.46 46.98 -22.90
N VAL A 84 -20.21 46.77 -21.82
CA VAL A 84 -21.32 47.62 -21.38
C VAL A 84 -21.15 47.96 -19.90
N SER A 85 -21.52 49.17 -19.51
CA SER A 85 -21.55 49.59 -18.10
C SER A 85 -22.68 48.89 -17.35
N LEU A 86 -22.37 48.30 -16.20
CA LEU A 86 -23.30 47.48 -15.43
C LEU A 86 -23.51 48.07 -14.04
N LYS A 87 -24.75 48.02 -13.58
CA LYS A 87 -25.11 48.26 -12.18
C LYS A 87 -25.22 46.92 -11.47
N LEU A 88 -24.51 46.75 -10.36
CA LEU A 88 -24.43 45.49 -9.62
C LEU A 88 -25.34 45.50 -8.38
N PRO A 89 -25.95 44.34 -8.01
CA PRO A 89 -26.67 44.22 -6.76
C PRO A 89 -25.75 44.44 -5.55
N GLU A 90 -26.25 45.16 -4.54
CA GLU A 90 -25.48 45.44 -3.31
C GLU A 90 -25.01 44.16 -2.61
N ALA A 91 -25.88 43.16 -2.48
CA ALA A 91 -25.55 41.88 -1.87
C ALA A 91 -24.39 41.16 -2.60
N PHE A 92 -24.34 41.24 -3.93
CA PHE A 92 -23.26 40.66 -4.72
C PHE A 92 -21.94 41.37 -4.42
N VAL A 93 -21.92 42.70 -4.42
CA VAL A 93 -20.71 43.47 -4.12
C VAL A 93 -20.22 43.21 -2.69
N GLN A 94 -21.13 43.12 -1.71
CA GLN A 94 -20.76 42.79 -0.33
C GLN A 94 -20.09 41.40 -0.22
N GLU A 95 -20.64 40.38 -0.89
CA GLU A 95 -20.04 39.04 -0.94
C GLU A 95 -18.64 39.06 -1.58
N VAL A 96 -18.43 39.84 -2.65
CA VAL A 96 -17.11 40.03 -3.27
C VAL A 96 -16.11 40.64 -2.29
N LEU A 97 -16.53 41.67 -1.54
CA LEU A 97 -15.66 42.31 -0.56
C LEU A 97 -15.31 41.38 0.60
N ILE A 98 -16.25 40.54 1.05
CA ILE A 98 -15.99 39.51 2.07
C ILE A 98 -14.95 38.51 1.56
N LEU A 99 -15.10 38.00 0.33
CA LEU A 99 -14.13 37.07 -0.27
C LEU A 99 -12.74 37.71 -0.44
N SER A 100 -12.69 38.95 -0.91
CA SER A 100 -11.46 39.72 -1.06
C SER A 100 -10.75 39.93 0.28
N ASP A 101 -11.49 40.28 1.34
CA ASP A 101 -10.93 40.51 2.67
C ASP A 101 -10.48 39.21 3.34
N MET A 102 -11.26 38.13 3.20
CA MET A 102 -10.97 36.81 3.77
C MET A 102 -9.69 36.20 3.16
N PHE A 103 -9.58 36.17 1.84
CA PHE A 103 -8.42 35.57 1.15
C PHE A 103 -7.30 36.57 0.84
N ARG A 104 -7.46 37.85 1.20
CA ARG A 104 -6.53 38.94 0.80
C ARG A 104 -6.29 38.94 -0.72
N LEU A 105 -7.38 38.80 -1.47
CA LEU A 105 -7.42 38.66 -2.91
C LEU A 105 -7.85 39.99 -3.55
N SER A 106 -7.35 40.31 -4.75
CA SER A 106 -7.80 41.51 -5.49
C SER A 106 -9.32 41.50 -5.68
N GLU A 107 -9.92 42.67 -5.56
CA GLU A 107 -11.37 42.84 -5.66
C GLU A 107 -11.91 42.34 -7.01
N MET A 108 -11.19 42.54 -8.11
CA MET A 108 -11.58 41.98 -9.41
C MET A 108 -11.47 40.46 -9.51
N SER A 109 -10.49 39.85 -8.83
CA SER A 109 -10.36 38.38 -8.81
C SER A 109 -11.48 37.76 -7.98
N ALA A 110 -11.82 38.36 -6.83
CA ALA A 110 -12.95 37.96 -6.01
C ALA A 110 -14.29 38.14 -6.75
N PHE A 111 -14.45 39.24 -7.51
CA PHE A 111 -15.60 39.47 -8.37
C PHE A 111 -15.76 38.36 -9.42
N SER A 112 -14.67 38.05 -10.13
CA SER A 112 -14.65 37.03 -11.17
C SER A 112 -14.97 35.63 -10.63
N LEU A 113 -14.47 35.32 -9.43
CA LEU A 113 -14.74 34.07 -8.72
C LEU A 113 -16.22 33.93 -8.35
N LEU A 114 -16.82 34.96 -7.75
CA LEU A 114 -18.23 34.95 -7.36
C LEU A 114 -19.15 34.91 -8.58
N ARG A 115 -18.78 35.57 -9.68
CA ARG A 115 -19.51 35.49 -10.95
C ARG A 115 -19.53 34.06 -11.49
N SER A 116 -18.37 33.41 -11.52
CA SER A 116 -18.26 32.00 -11.96
C SER A 116 -19.13 31.08 -11.09
N ALA A 117 -19.16 31.34 -9.77
CA ALA A 117 -20.01 30.59 -8.84
C ALA A 117 -21.52 30.81 -9.06
N GLU A 118 -21.92 31.98 -9.55
CA GLU A 118 -23.31 32.27 -9.91
C GLU A 118 -23.72 31.62 -11.25
N GLU A 119 -22.81 31.62 -12.23
CA GLU A 119 -22.97 30.95 -13.52
C GLU A 119 -23.14 29.42 -13.35
N GLU A 120 -22.34 28.81 -12.46
CA GLU A 120 -22.32 27.35 -12.22
C GLU A 120 -23.24 26.88 -11.08
N LYS A 121 -24.15 27.74 -10.59
CA LYS A 121 -24.99 27.45 -9.41
C LYS A 121 -25.86 26.20 -9.56
N THR A 122 -26.26 25.85 -10.79
CA THR A 122 -27.08 24.68 -11.08
C THR A 122 -26.39 23.35 -10.77
N LEU A 123 -25.06 23.31 -10.80
CA LEU A 123 -24.26 22.12 -10.47
C LEU A 123 -24.21 21.83 -8.95
N TYR A 124 -24.55 22.83 -8.13
CA TYR A 124 -24.44 22.77 -6.67
C TYR A 124 -25.80 23.05 -6.00
N PRO A 125 -26.78 22.13 -6.14
CA PRO A 125 -28.12 22.35 -5.61
C PRO A 125 -28.08 22.51 -4.08
N GLY A 126 -28.77 23.53 -3.59
CA GLY A 126 -28.84 23.83 -2.16
C GLY A 126 -27.61 24.55 -1.56
N VAL A 127 -26.60 24.88 -2.36
CA VAL A 127 -25.42 25.63 -1.91
C VAL A 127 -25.49 27.09 -2.39
N PRO A 128 -25.35 28.10 -1.51
CA PRO A 128 -25.32 29.50 -1.91
C PRO A 128 -24.04 29.84 -2.68
N ARG A 129 -24.12 30.81 -3.62
CA ARG A 129 -23.00 31.20 -4.51
C ARG A 129 -21.72 31.59 -3.77
N GLY A 130 -21.82 32.22 -2.59
CA GLY A 130 -20.64 32.55 -1.78
C GLY A 130 -19.84 31.32 -1.33
N LEU A 131 -20.52 30.23 -0.96
CA LEU A 131 -19.87 28.97 -0.59
C LEU A 131 -19.31 28.23 -1.81
N ILE A 132 -19.99 28.32 -2.96
CA ILE A 132 -19.46 27.81 -4.23
C ILE A 132 -18.20 28.58 -4.62
N ALA A 133 -18.15 29.91 -4.43
CA ALA A 133 -16.96 30.72 -4.69
C ALA A 133 -15.79 30.31 -3.79
N VAL A 134 -16.02 30.02 -2.51
CA VAL A 134 -15.01 29.46 -1.60
C VAL A 134 -14.47 28.13 -2.12
N LEU A 135 -15.34 27.24 -2.59
CA LEU A 135 -14.92 25.97 -3.21
C LEU A 135 -14.06 26.22 -4.46
N PHE A 136 -14.48 27.15 -5.33
CA PHE A 136 -13.76 27.52 -6.55
C PHE A 136 -12.41 28.18 -6.27
N TYR A 137 -12.25 28.86 -5.13
CA TYR A 137 -10.96 29.39 -4.71
C TYR A 137 -9.95 28.26 -4.51
N TYR A 138 -10.29 27.24 -3.71
CA TYR A 138 -9.39 26.10 -3.51
C TYR A 138 -9.26 25.25 -4.77
N ASP A 139 -10.35 25.05 -5.52
CA ASP A 139 -10.27 24.33 -6.79
C ASP A 139 -9.30 25.00 -7.76
N SER A 140 -9.35 26.33 -7.92
CA SER A 140 -8.41 27.04 -8.81
C SER A 140 -6.94 26.81 -8.46
N ARG A 141 -6.64 26.72 -7.16
CA ARG A 141 -5.29 26.46 -6.64
C ARG A 141 -4.88 25.01 -6.85
N GLU A 142 -5.81 24.09 -6.64
CA GLU A 142 -5.62 22.66 -6.92
C GLU A 142 -5.34 22.43 -8.41
N GLN A 143 -6.13 23.06 -9.31
CA GLN A 143 -5.93 22.97 -10.76
C GLN A 143 -4.54 23.50 -11.16
N LEU A 144 -4.11 24.63 -10.59
CA LEU A 144 -2.78 25.18 -10.86
C LEU A 144 -1.65 24.27 -10.36
N SER A 145 -1.77 23.76 -9.13
CA SER A 145 -0.79 22.82 -8.56
C SER A 145 -0.72 21.53 -9.38
N ASN A 146 -1.85 20.98 -9.81
CA ASN A 146 -1.89 19.78 -10.63
C ASN A 146 -1.30 20.02 -12.04
N ALA A 147 -1.60 21.16 -12.66
CA ALA A 147 -0.98 21.54 -13.92
C ALA A 147 0.54 21.64 -13.78
N PHE A 148 1.02 22.26 -12.70
CA PHE A 148 2.46 22.38 -12.43
C PHE A 148 3.12 21.03 -12.21
N LYS A 149 2.56 20.18 -11.36
CA LYS A 149 3.01 18.80 -11.13
C LYS A 149 3.07 18.00 -12.44
N THR A 150 2.04 18.11 -13.28
CA THR A 150 1.95 17.39 -14.55
C THR A 150 3.02 17.86 -15.55
N LEU A 151 3.29 19.17 -15.63
CA LEU A 151 4.39 19.69 -16.45
C LEU A 151 5.75 19.20 -15.93
N VAL A 152 5.95 19.17 -14.61
CA VAL A 152 7.20 18.65 -14.01
C VAL A 152 7.37 17.16 -14.31
N GLN A 153 6.31 16.35 -14.23
CA GLN A 153 6.32 14.93 -14.59
C GLN A 153 6.63 14.68 -16.07
N ALA A 154 6.21 15.59 -16.96
CA ALA A 154 6.42 15.49 -18.40
C ALA A 154 7.81 15.91 -18.89
N ARG A 155 8.66 16.44 -17.99
CA ARG A 155 10.05 16.78 -18.30
C ARG A 155 10.87 15.53 -18.64
N GLN A 156 11.95 15.74 -19.38
CA GLN A 156 12.97 14.73 -19.59
C GLN A 156 13.70 14.45 -18.27
N GLY A 157 13.97 13.17 -17.98
CA GLY A 157 14.58 12.77 -16.72
C GLY A 157 14.91 11.28 -16.65
N ILE A 158 15.29 10.84 -15.44
CA ILE A 158 15.88 9.52 -15.18
C ILE A 158 14.81 8.45 -14.90
N SER A 159 13.83 8.76 -14.06
CA SER A 159 12.99 7.73 -13.45
C SER A 159 11.90 7.20 -14.38
N TRP A 160 11.37 8.05 -15.28
CA TRP A 160 10.35 7.62 -16.25
C TRP A 160 10.33 8.51 -17.50
N THR A 161 9.72 7.96 -18.55
CA THR A 161 9.44 8.69 -19.79
C THR A 161 7.94 8.78 -19.99
N LEU A 162 7.34 9.93 -19.68
CA LEU A 162 5.89 10.15 -19.82
C LEU A 162 5.46 10.36 -21.28
N LEU A 163 6.36 10.90 -22.11
CA LEU A 163 6.13 11.24 -23.52
C LEU A 163 7.06 10.44 -24.45
N PRO A 164 7.01 9.09 -24.46
CA PRO A 164 7.97 8.27 -25.19
C PRO A 164 7.91 8.47 -26.71
N ASN A 165 6.75 8.88 -27.23
CA ASN A 165 6.52 9.11 -28.65
C ASN A 165 6.62 10.59 -29.06
N ASN A 166 6.94 11.50 -28.12
CA ASN A 166 6.98 12.93 -28.36
C ASN A 166 8.08 13.63 -27.53
N GLU A 167 9.32 13.33 -27.87
CA GLU A 167 10.50 13.88 -27.19
C GLU A 167 10.63 15.40 -27.37
N GLU A 168 10.16 15.94 -28.50
CA GLU A 168 10.17 17.39 -28.77
C GLU A 168 9.30 18.14 -27.77
N LEU A 169 8.08 17.67 -27.50
CA LEU A 169 7.22 18.25 -26.47
C LEU A 169 7.86 18.18 -25.09
N SER A 170 8.47 17.05 -24.74
CA SER A 170 9.18 16.90 -23.45
C SER A 170 10.36 17.88 -23.33
N SER A 171 11.10 18.11 -24.42
CA SER A 171 12.19 19.10 -24.49
C SER A 171 11.65 20.52 -24.32
N THR A 172 10.58 20.89 -25.03
CA THR A 172 9.93 22.20 -24.92
C THR A 172 9.43 22.48 -23.50
N VAL A 173 8.75 21.51 -22.87
CA VAL A 173 8.31 21.62 -21.47
C VAL A 173 9.51 21.79 -20.53
N THR A 174 10.58 21.04 -20.75
CA THR A 174 11.82 21.12 -19.95
C THR A 174 12.46 22.51 -20.06
N GLN A 175 12.60 23.05 -21.28
CA GLN A 175 13.15 24.38 -21.52
C GLN A 175 12.29 25.49 -20.92
N TYR A 176 10.96 25.37 -21.00
CA TYR A 176 10.03 26.32 -20.40
C TYR A 176 10.14 26.34 -18.87
N LEU A 177 10.22 25.18 -18.22
CA LEU A 177 10.27 25.06 -16.77
C LEU A 177 11.63 25.41 -16.18
N GLN A 178 12.73 25.21 -16.90
CA GLN A 178 14.09 25.46 -16.41
C GLN A 178 14.27 26.83 -15.71
N PRO A 179 13.88 27.99 -16.29
CA PRO A 179 13.99 29.28 -15.60
C PRO A 179 13.02 29.43 -14.42
N ILE A 180 11.88 28.73 -14.42
CA ILE A 180 10.88 28.79 -13.34
C ILE A 180 11.39 28.03 -12.12
N LEU A 181 11.95 26.83 -12.33
CA LEU A 181 12.47 25.97 -11.28
C LEU A 181 13.72 26.56 -10.63
N ASN A 182 14.60 27.18 -11.42
CA ASN A 182 15.80 27.85 -10.93
C ASN A 182 15.53 29.11 -10.08
N ASN A 183 14.29 29.59 -10.02
CA ASN A 183 13.92 30.80 -9.28
C ASN A 183 13.46 30.48 -7.84
N SER A 184 14.35 29.88 -7.04
CA SER A 184 14.08 29.51 -5.62
C SER A 184 12.74 28.77 -5.43
N MET A 185 12.37 27.91 -6.38
CA MET A 185 11.06 27.26 -6.37
C MET A 185 10.91 26.27 -5.22
N VAL A 186 12.00 25.60 -4.82
CA VAL A 186 12.00 24.71 -3.64
C VAL A 186 11.67 25.48 -2.37
N ASP A 187 12.33 26.63 -2.14
CA ASP A 187 12.02 27.50 -1.00
C ASP A 187 10.53 27.90 -1.01
N ARG A 188 10.02 28.32 -2.17
CA ARG A 188 8.62 28.72 -2.33
C ARG A 188 7.64 27.60 -1.99
N ILE A 189 7.90 26.37 -2.45
CA ILE A 189 7.05 25.21 -2.17
C ILE A 189 7.09 24.87 -0.67
N LEU A 190 8.28 24.84 -0.06
CA LEU A 190 8.42 24.52 1.37
C LEU A 190 7.77 25.60 2.26
N GLU A 191 7.85 26.88 1.90
CA GLU A 191 7.13 27.96 2.56
C GLU A 191 5.61 27.77 2.48
N LEU A 192 5.09 27.41 1.30
CA LEU A 192 3.66 27.13 1.11
C LEU A 192 3.21 25.96 1.99
N ILE A 193 3.92 24.82 1.94
CA ILE A 193 3.62 23.64 2.75
C ILE A 193 3.61 23.97 4.25
N ASN A 194 4.59 24.74 4.74
CA ASN A 194 4.65 25.18 6.14
C ASN A 194 3.53 26.14 6.54
N SER A 195 3.13 27.03 5.63
CA SER A 195 2.06 27.99 5.91
C SER A 195 0.66 27.36 5.86
N MET A 196 0.50 26.23 5.18
CA MET A 196 -0.77 25.51 5.01
C MET A 196 -1.09 24.65 6.24
N ASP A 197 -1.67 25.30 7.24
CA ASP A 197 -2.21 24.71 8.46
C ASP A 197 -3.74 24.58 8.36
N LEU A 198 -4.22 23.33 8.35
CA LEU A 198 -5.64 23.02 8.20
C LEU A 198 -6.49 23.60 9.35
N THR A 199 -5.96 23.62 10.57
CA THR A 199 -6.69 24.12 11.74
C THR A 199 -6.92 25.61 11.62
N LYS A 200 -5.86 26.36 11.28
CA LYS A 200 -5.96 27.82 11.06
C LYS A 200 -6.88 28.16 9.89
N GLU A 201 -6.86 27.34 8.83
CA GLU A 201 -7.73 27.55 7.67
C GLU A 201 -9.20 27.29 8.00
N ILE A 202 -9.50 26.21 8.73
CA ILE A 202 -10.87 25.94 9.21
C ILE A 202 -11.37 27.08 10.09
N ASP A 203 -10.55 27.59 11.00
CA ASP A 203 -10.91 28.72 11.87
C ASP A 203 -11.20 29.99 11.06
N LEU A 204 -10.39 30.28 10.02
CA LEU A 204 -10.62 31.39 9.10
C LEU A 204 -11.98 31.25 8.40
N LEU A 205 -12.28 30.08 7.86
CA LEU A 205 -13.53 29.85 7.13
C LEU A 205 -14.74 29.86 8.07
N GLN A 206 -14.63 29.30 9.27
CA GLN A 206 -15.71 29.33 10.27
C GLN A 206 -16.03 30.76 10.72
N LYS A 207 -15.01 31.58 11.01
CA LYS A 207 -15.19 32.99 11.41
C LYS A 207 -15.94 33.79 10.35
N ASN A 208 -15.72 33.48 9.07
CA ASN A 208 -16.36 34.16 7.95
C ASN A 208 -17.64 33.45 7.44
N ARG A 209 -18.15 32.43 8.16
CA ARG A 209 -19.33 31.63 7.76
C ARG A 209 -19.19 31.03 6.35
N ALA A 210 -17.97 30.66 5.98
CA ALA A 210 -17.56 30.17 4.67
C ALA A 210 -17.55 28.62 4.56
N LEU A 211 -18.15 27.92 5.52
CA LEU A 211 -18.37 26.47 5.49
C LEU A 211 -19.87 26.17 5.49
N GLY A 212 -20.30 25.31 4.55
CA GLY A 212 -21.69 24.89 4.39
C GLY A 212 -22.03 23.59 5.11
N ASN A 213 -22.86 22.78 4.44
CA ASN A 213 -23.23 21.44 4.89
C ASN A 213 -22.01 20.48 4.91
N PRO A 214 -22.13 19.26 5.50
CA PRO A 214 -21.02 18.30 5.57
C PRO A 214 -20.36 17.99 4.23
N LYS A 215 -21.15 17.90 3.15
CA LYS A 215 -20.66 17.71 1.78
C LYS A 215 -19.71 18.85 1.36
N HIS A 216 -20.18 20.10 1.44
CA HIS A 216 -19.37 21.26 1.08
C HIS A 216 -18.10 21.35 1.94
N ARG A 217 -18.24 21.09 3.24
CA ARG A 217 -17.10 21.05 4.17
C ARG A 217 -16.06 20.00 3.78
N SER A 218 -16.48 18.77 3.43
CA SER A 218 -15.57 17.72 2.97
C SER A 218 -14.85 18.15 1.70
N MET A 219 -15.58 18.65 0.70
CA MET A 219 -15.00 19.10 -0.56
C MET A 219 -13.94 20.19 -0.37
N VAL A 220 -14.18 21.18 0.49
CA VAL A 220 -13.20 22.24 0.77
C VAL A 220 -11.96 21.68 1.49
N ILE A 221 -12.15 20.82 2.49
CA ILE A 221 -11.03 20.22 3.24
C ILE A 221 -10.19 19.30 2.36
N GLU A 222 -10.83 18.48 1.52
CA GLU A 222 -10.17 17.60 0.55
C GLU A 222 -9.32 18.40 -0.43
N LYS A 223 -9.88 19.49 -1.01
CA LYS A 223 -9.11 20.36 -1.91
C LYS A 223 -7.93 21.03 -1.21
N PHE A 224 -8.12 21.50 0.03
CA PHE A 224 -7.01 22.08 0.80
C PHE A 224 -5.87 21.07 1.04
N LYS A 225 -6.21 19.85 1.46
CA LYS A 225 -5.25 18.76 1.65
C LYS A 225 -4.58 18.37 0.32
N SER A 226 -5.35 18.27 -0.75
CA SER A 226 -4.89 17.96 -2.11
C SER A 226 -3.87 18.98 -2.61
N ILE A 227 -4.10 20.29 -2.43
CA ILE A 227 -3.12 21.33 -2.81
C ILE A 227 -1.78 21.08 -2.10
N LYS A 228 -1.80 20.80 -0.80
CA LYS A 228 -0.57 20.56 -0.01
C LYS A 228 0.16 19.30 -0.49
N LEU A 229 -0.60 18.25 -0.82
CA LEU A 229 -0.06 17.00 -1.36
C LEU A 229 0.55 17.20 -2.75
N LEU A 230 -0.15 17.84 -3.69
CA LEU A 230 0.31 18.15 -5.04
C LEU A 230 1.61 18.96 -5.06
N LEU A 231 1.79 19.87 -4.10
CA LEU A 231 3.03 20.62 -3.94
C LEU A 231 4.21 19.71 -3.56
N ALA A 232 4.00 18.77 -2.64
CA ALA A 232 5.00 17.79 -2.25
C ALA A 232 5.28 16.79 -3.39
N GLU A 233 4.23 16.32 -4.09
CA GLU A 233 4.35 15.47 -5.29
C GLU A 233 5.14 16.17 -6.39
N THR A 234 4.98 17.49 -6.55
CA THR A 234 5.76 18.26 -7.53
C THR A 234 7.26 18.18 -7.21
N LEU A 235 7.66 18.36 -5.94
CA LEU A 235 9.06 18.24 -5.53
C LEU A 235 9.57 16.81 -5.66
N PHE A 236 8.74 15.81 -5.35
CA PHE A 236 9.05 14.40 -5.60
C PHE A 236 9.32 14.14 -7.08
N CYS A 237 8.40 14.56 -7.95
CA CYS A 237 8.51 14.37 -9.38
C CYS A 237 9.72 15.08 -9.97
N TRP A 238 10.01 16.28 -9.47
CA TRP A 238 11.20 17.02 -9.85
C TRP A 238 12.46 16.23 -9.46
N ALA A 239 12.62 15.88 -8.17
CA ALA A 239 13.81 15.19 -7.69
C ALA A 239 14.05 13.82 -8.37
N ALA A 240 12.97 13.07 -8.63
CA ALA A 240 13.05 11.76 -9.29
C ALA A 240 13.44 11.86 -10.77
N GLN A 241 13.04 12.93 -11.47
CA GLN A 241 13.44 13.15 -12.87
C GLN A 241 14.80 13.80 -13.02
N THR A 242 15.09 14.81 -12.21
CA THR A 242 16.37 15.52 -12.19
C THR A 242 16.78 15.77 -10.73
N PRO A 243 17.82 15.10 -10.21
CA PRO A 243 18.30 15.30 -8.84
C PRO A 243 18.45 16.77 -8.50
N LEU A 244 18.02 17.14 -7.29
CA LEU A 244 18.07 18.53 -6.83
C LEU A 244 19.51 19.03 -6.69
N LYS A 245 19.70 20.33 -6.90
CA LYS A 245 21.00 20.99 -6.74
C LYS A 245 21.39 21.06 -5.26
N ARG A 246 22.66 21.35 -5.01
CA ARG A 246 23.22 21.46 -3.64
C ARG A 246 22.37 22.32 -2.70
N ASP A 247 22.07 23.56 -3.09
CA ASP A 247 21.33 24.49 -2.22
C ASP A 247 19.89 24.00 -1.97
N GLU A 248 19.25 23.41 -2.98
CA GLU A 248 17.90 22.83 -2.89
C GLU A 248 17.88 21.62 -1.94
N CYS A 249 18.88 20.75 -2.02
CA CYS A 249 19.07 19.64 -1.08
C CYS A 249 19.30 20.14 0.36
N LEU A 250 20.15 21.16 0.55
CA LEU A 250 20.39 21.74 1.87
C LEU A 250 19.12 22.35 2.48
N ARG A 251 18.27 22.98 1.66
CA ARG A 251 16.96 23.49 2.11
C ARG A 251 16.02 22.37 2.54
N LEU A 252 15.98 21.29 1.76
CA LEU A 252 15.16 20.13 2.08
C LEU A 252 15.65 19.43 3.35
N ILE A 253 16.97 19.26 3.54
CA ILE A 253 17.58 18.75 4.77
C ILE A 253 17.20 19.63 5.97
N ALA A 254 17.30 20.96 5.83
CA ALA A 254 16.98 21.89 6.92
C ALA A 254 15.48 21.93 7.27
N TYR A 255 14.60 21.60 6.33
CA TYR A 255 13.17 21.38 6.60
C TYR A 255 12.97 20.06 7.33
N LEU A 256 13.48 18.96 6.76
CA LEU A 256 13.27 17.60 7.25
C LEU A 256 13.89 17.36 8.63
N SER A 257 15.00 18.04 8.96
CA SER A 257 15.62 17.96 10.30
C SER A 257 14.74 18.50 11.43
N LYS A 258 13.72 19.30 11.11
CA LYS A 258 12.76 19.87 12.07
C LYS A 258 11.45 19.09 12.14
N VAL A 259 11.25 18.08 11.29
CA VAL A 259 10.00 17.31 11.26
C VAL A 259 9.94 16.40 12.49
N GLU A 260 8.89 16.58 13.28
CA GLU A 260 8.57 15.74 14.43
C GLU A 260 7.45 14.76 14.05
N LEU A 261 7.66 13.47 14.31
CA LEU A 261 6.65 12.43 14.08
C LEU A 261 5.65 12.30 15.22
N THR A 262 5.79 13.08 16.29
CA THR A 262 4.89 13.09 17.45
C THR A 262 3.53 13.72 17.16
N GLU A 263 3.40 14.45 16.04
CA GLU A 263 2.14 15.07 15.62
C GLU A 263 1.12 14.05 15.07
N THR A 264 1.57 12.88 14.62
CA THR A 264 0.71 11.77 14.23
C THR A 264 0.39 10.90 15.44
N LYS A 265 -0.89 10.54 15.63
CA LYS A 265 -1.35 9.82 16.84
C LYS A 265 -0.68 8.45 17.04
N ASP A 266 -0.14 7.90 15.96
CA ASP A 266 0.46 6.59 15.79
C ASP A 266 1.99 6.65 15.58
N GLY A 267 2.59 7.84 15.48
CA GLY A 267 4.02 8.01 15.23
C GLY A 267 4.45 7.77 13.78
N SER A 268 3.51 7.69 12.84
CA SER A 268 3.77 7.51 11.41
C SER A 268 4.20 8.81 10.72
N MET A 269 4.84 8.69 9.55
CA MET A 269 5.14 9.83 8.69
C MET A 269 3.96 10.11 7.76
N ASP A 270 3.46 11.34 7.78
CA ASP A 270 2.38 11.76 6.88
C ASP A 270 2.84 11.81 5.42
N LYS A 271 1.88 11.71 4.49
CA LYS A 271 2.15 11.63 3.04
C LYS A 271 2.93 12.82 2.49
N VAL A 272 2.75 14.03 3.02
CA VAL A 272 3.47 15.22 2.54
C VAL A 272 4.95 15.10 2.91
N ASN A 273 5.22 14.81 4.18
CA ASN A 273 6.60 14.63 4.63
C ASN A 273 7.26 13.38 4.03
N LEU A 274 6.50 12.30 3.76
CA LEU A 274 7.00 11.13 3.04
C LEU A 274 7.47 11.48 1.62
N LEU A 275 6.68 12.24 0.86
CA LEU A 275 7.06 12.69 -0.49
C LEU A 275 8.32 13.55 -0.48
N LEU A 276 8.39 14.53 0.43
CA LEU A 276 9.58 15.38 0.61
C LEU A 276 10.80 14.57 1.04
N PHE A 277 10.61 13.57 1.89
CA PHE A 277 11.66 12.66 2.32
C PHE A 277 12.18 11.82 1.14
N LEU A 278 11.28 11.25 0.32
CA LEU A 278 11.64 10.54 -0.90
C LEU A 278 12.33 11.46 -1.93
N SER A 279 11.94 12.74 -2.04
CA SER A 279 12.64 13.72 -2.88
C SER A 279 14.10 13.87 -2.49
N LEU A 280 14.40 13.92 -1.18
CA LEU A 280 15.78 13.97 -0.69
C LEU A 280 16.52 12.68 -1.06
N LEU A 281 15.92 11.52 -0.81
CA LEU A 281 16.53 10.22 -1.12
C LEU A 281 16.84 10.05 -2.62
N TYR A 282 15.98 10.52 -3.51
CA TYR A 282 16.26 10.55 -4.96
C TYR A 282 17.40 11.51 -5.31
N SER A 283 17.50 12.65 -4.64
CA SER A 283 18.49 13.68 -4.97
C SER A 283 19.92 13.32 -4.52
N ILE A 284 20.05 12.52 -3.47
CA ILE A 284 21.35 12.06 -2.96
C ILE A 284 21.75 10.68 -3.49
N ASP A 285 20.86 10.01 -4.23
CA ASP A 285 21.14 8.73 -4.86
C ASP A 285 22.24 8.85 -5.91
N CYS A 286 23.01 7.77 -6.10
CA CYS A 286 24.05 7.69 -7.14
C CYS A 286 23.87 6.49 -8.07
N SER A 287 22.91 5.60 -7.81
CA SER A 287 22.78 4.34 -8.57
C SER A 287 22.48 4.59 -10.05
N TYR A 288 21.80 5.69 -10.38
CA TYR A 288 21.57 6.10 -11.77
C TYR A 288 22.86 6.31 -12.57
N LEU A 289 23.98 6.66 -11.93
CA LEU A 289 25.26 6.84 -12.61
C LEU A 289 25.83 5.53 -13.17
N LEU A 290 25.49 4.39 -12.55
CA LEU A 290 25.91 3.06 -13.01
C LEU A 290 24.97 2.50 -14.11
N ALA A 291 23.80 3.12 -14.29
CA ALA A 291 22.80 2.68 -15.27
C ALA A 291 22.96 3.33 -16.65
N VAL A 292 23.77 4.40 -16.76
CA VAL A 292 24.02 5.10 -18.04
C VAL A 292 25.04 4.32 -18.86
N GLU A 293 24.72 4.03 -20.13
CA GLU A 293 25.60 3.29 -21.06
C GLU A 293 26.94 4.01 -21.29
N ASP A 294 26.93 5.34 -21.44
CA ASP A 294 28.13 6.19 -21.59
C ASP A 294 28.31 7.12 -20.37
N ILE A 295 28.87 6.55 -19.31
CA ILE A 295 29.14 7.23 -18.03
C ILE A 295 29.97 8.51 -18.25
N THR A 296 30.95 8.50 -19.16
CA THR A 296 31.89 9.62 -19.37
C THR A 296 31.25 10.92 -19.88
N GLU A 297 30.23 10.84 -20.75
CA GLU A 297 29.54 12.03 -21.26
C GLU A 297 28.44 12.53 -20.30
N SER A 298 27.87 11.63 -19.51
CA SER A 298 26.71 11.91 -18.65
C SER A 298 27.10 12.35 -17.23
N ILE A 299 28.31 12.06 -16.76
CA ILE A 299 28.84 12.50 -15.46
C ILE A 299 28.68 14.02 -15.25
N GLY A 300 28.92 14.85 -16.27
CA GLY A 300 28.87 16.31 -16.13
C GLY A 300 27.47 16.88 -15.92
N GLN A 301 26.41 16.08 -16.07
CA GLN A 301 25.03 16.54 -16.06
C GLN A 301 24.40 16.53 -14.66
N PHE A 302 24.98 15.77 -13.72
CA PHE A 302 24.40 15.57 -12.39
C PHE A 302 25.03 16.47 -11.32
N PRO A 303 24.25 17.00 -10.36
CA PRO A 303 24.77 17.89 -9.31
C PRO A 303 25.90 17.25 -8.49
N ILE A 304 25.78 15.96 -8.16
CA ILE A 304 26.71 15.26 -7.28
C ILE A 304 28.12 15.10 -7.86
N THR A 305 28.25 15.15 -9.19
CA THR A 305 29.50 15.00 -9.92
C THR A 305 30.00 16.32 -10.53
N ASN A 306 29.10 17.23 -10.89
CA ASN A 306 29.46 18.52 -11.52
C ASN A 306 29.76 19.63 -10.50
N ASP A 307 29.10 19.64 -9.33
CA ASP A 307 29.38 20.63 -8.27
C ASP A 307 30.35 20.05 -7.22
N THR A 308 31.59 20.55 -7.23
CA THR A 308 32.66 20.12 -6.31
C THR A 308 32.33 20.35 -4.83
N ARG A 309 31.38 21.23 -4.51
CA ARG A 309 30.93 21.52 -3.15
C ARG A 309 29.74 20.68 -2.72
N PHE A 310 29.10 19.96 -3.64
CA PHE A 310 27.92 19.15 -3.32
C PHE A 310 28.24 18.10 -2.27
N VAL A 311 29.18 17.20 -2.57
CA VAL A 311 29.52 16.08 -1.67
C VAL A 311 30.02 16.57 -0.30
N PRO A 312 31.00 17.50 -0.19
CA PRO A 312 31.49 17.95 1.11
C PRO A 312 30.43 18.62 1.99
N GLU A 313 29.57 19.49 1.43
CA GLU A 313 28.57 20.22 2.22
C GLU A 313 27.40 19.31 2.63
N ILE A 314 26.91 18.46 1.73
CA ILE A 314 25.86 17.49 2.05
C ILE A 314 26.36 16.46 3.06
N HIS A 315 27.60 15.97 2.90
CA HIS A 315 28.22 15.05 3.85
C HIS A 315 28.30 15.67 5.25
N LYS A 316 28.73 16.94 5.36
CA LYS A 316 28.81 17.64 6.64
C LYS A 316 27.44 17.71 7.34
N GLU A 317 26.40 18.14 6.63
CA GLU A 317 25.05 18.26 7.20
C GLU A 317 24.46 16.91 7.62
N ILE A 318 24.71 15.83 6.85
CA ILE A 318 24.24 14.49 7.18
C ILE A 318 25.01 13.88 8.38
N LYS A 319 26.30 14.19 8.51
CA LYS A 319 27.16 13.68 9.61
C LYS A 319 26.92 14.41 10.93
N GLU A 320 26.88 15.74 10.88
CA GLU A 320 26.86 16.64 12.04
C GLU A 320 25.45 17.17 12.39
N GLY A 321 24.50 17.10 11.45
CA GLY A 321 23.18 17.69 11.60
C GLY A 321 22.38 17.11 12.77
N SER A 322 21.71 17.99 13.52
CA SER A 322 20.76 17.62 14.56
C SER A 322 19.37 17.50 13.98
N TRP A 323 18.78 16.32 14.05
CA TRP A 323 17.44 16.03 13.56
C TRP A 323 16.52 15.69 14.71
N ALA A 324 15.29 16.20 14.66
CA ALA A 324 14.24 15.89 15.63
C ALA A 324 13.91 14.39 15.61
N SER A 325 13.78 13.80 14.41
CA SER A 325 13.66 12.36 14.22
C SER A 325 15.00 11.71 13.88
N LYS A 326 15.59 11.03 14.87
CA LYS A 326 16.84 10.26 14.69
C LYS A 326 16.69 9.11 13.70
N GLY A 327 15.55 8.42 13.72
CA GLY A 327 15.27 7.33 12.78
C GLY A 327 15.23 7.82 11.34
N MET A 328 14.65 9.00 11.09
CA MET A 328 14.65 9.63 9.77
C MET A 328 16.06 9.97 9.29
N LEU A 329 16.87 10.60 10.15
CA LEU A 329 18.28 10.87 9.86
C LEU A 329 19.05 9.58 9.55
N SER A 330 18.79 8.50 10.29
CA SER A 330 19.47 7.22 10.06
C SER A 330 19.19 6.68 8.65
N VAL A 331 17.99 6.83 8.11
CA VAL A 331 17.68 6.40 6.73
C VAL A 331 18.38 7.30 5.69
N VAL A 332 18.48 8.61 5.94
CA VAL A 332 19.29 9.51 5.07
C VAL A 332 20.77 9.13 5.12
N GLN A 333 21.29 8.82 6.30
CA GLN A 333 22.68 8.36 6.48
C GLN A 333 22.92 7.03 5.77
N LEU A 334 21.98 6.08 5.85
CA LEU A 334 22.04 4.82 5.10
C LEU A 334 22.12 5.07 3.59
N ALA A 335 21.21 5.90 3.06
CA ALA A 335 21.19 6.25 1.64
C ALA A 335 22.48 6.95 1.21
N TRP A 336 22.99 7.88 2.02
CA TRP A 336 24.24 8.57 1.77
C TRP A 336 25.45 7.62 1.77
N SER A 337 25.55 6.72 2.75
CA SER A 337 26.61 5.70 2.79
C SER A 337 26.58 4.81 1.53
N VAL A 338 25.39 4.37 1.08
CA VAL A 338 25.25 3.60 -0.18
C VAL A 338 25.71 4.42 -1.38
N SER A 339 25.29 5.67 -1.49
CA SER A 339 25.70 6.58 -2.57
C SER A 339 27.20 6.84 -2.60
N LEU A 340 27.86 7.01 -1.45
CA LEU A 340 29.32 7.15 -1.36
C LEU A 340 30.04 5.87 -1.82
N SER A 341 29.52 4.69 -1.44
CA SER A 341 30.07 3.41 -1.89
C SER A 341 29.97 3.21 -3.41
N ILE A 342 28.88 3.71 -4.01
CA ILE A 342 28.71 3.74 -5.47
C ILE A 342 29.69 4.73 -6.12
N LEU A 343 29.79 5.96 -5.60
CA LEU A 343 30.71 6.98 -6.11
C LEU A 343 32.17 6.52 -6.10
N ARG A 344 32.57 5.73 -5.10
CA ARG A 344 33.92 5.12 -5.03
C ARG A 344 34.23 4.24 -6.25
N GLN A 345 33.22 3.61 -6.85
CA GLN A 345 33.39 2.73 -8.01
C GLN A 345 33.48 3.53 -9.33
N ILE A 346 33.13 4.82 -9.33
CA ILE A 346 33.07 5.64 -10.53
C ILE A 346 34.41 6.36 -10.75
N PRO A 347 35.08 6.17 -11.90
CA PRO A 347 36.31 6.86 -12.23
C PRO A 347 35.99 8.30 -12.66
N LEU A 348 35.96 9.25 -11.71
CA LEU A 348 35.88 10.69 -12.02
C LEU A 348 37.31 11.26 -12.16
N ASP A 349 37.56 12.14 -13.13
CA ASP A 349 38.90 12.74 -13.37
C ASP A 349 39.22 13.91 -12.43
N ASN A 350 38.25 14.40 -11.63
CA ASN A 350 38.39 15.63 -10.85
C ASN A 350 38.63 15.45 -9.34
N GLN A 351 39.36 16.45 -8.82
CA GLN A 351 39.91 16.77 -7.49
C GLN A 351 38.92 16.79 -6.31
N ILE A 352 37.95 15.89 -6.23
CA ILE A 352 37.26 15.64 -4.96
C ILE A 352 38.28 14.94 -4.06
N ASP A 353 38.48 15.43 -2.83
CA ASP A 353 39.29 14.76 -1.81
C ASP A 353 38.58 13.47 -1.38
N ARG A 354 38.61 12.47 -2.28
CA ARG A 354 37.82 11.24 -2.22
C ARG A 354 38.25 10.38 -1.05
N GLU A 355 39.55 10.30 -0.82
CA GLU A 355 40.12 9.41 0.18
C GLU A 355 39.61 9.76 1.58
N GLY A 356 39.54 11.03 1.95
CA GLY A 356 39.03 11.46 3.27
C GLY A 356 37.51 11.29 3.48
N LEU A 357 36.69 11.46 2.44
CA LEU A 357 35.22 11.34 2.52
C LEU A 357 34.74 9.89 2.41
N ILE A 358 35.51 9.04 1.73
CA ILE A 358 35.22 7.61 1.56
C ILE A 358 35.58 6.85 2.83
N ASP A 359 36.63 7.21 3.56
CA ASP A 359 37.00 6.54 4.81
C ASP A 359 35.99 6.78 5.96
N ASP A 360 35.15 7.81 5.85
CA ASP A 360 34.08 8.14 6.80
C ASP A 360 32.75 7.39 6.53
N ASP A 361 32.60 6.66 5.41
CA ASP A 361 31.35 6.00 5.01
C ASP A 361 30.91 4.93 6.03
N ASP A 362 31.87 4.14 6.50
CA ASP A 362 31.73 3.09 7.49
C ASP A 362 31.41 3.66 8.88
N VAL A 363 31.97 4.83 9.22
CA VAL A 363 31.68 5.52 10.49
C VAL A 363 30.23 6.02 10.52
N ILE A 364 29.77 6.60 9.42
CA ILE A 364 28.37 7.02 9.27
C ILE A 364 27.45 5.82 9.31
N LEU A 365 27.80 4.72 8.63
CA LEU A 365 27.01 3.51 8.60
C LEU A 365 26.88 2.88 10.00
N ASP A 366 27.97 2.79 10.77
CA ASP A 366 27.96 2.25 12.12
C ASP A 366 27.15 3.13 13.10
N LYS A 367 27.14 4.46 12.90
CA LYS A 367 26.26 5.38 13.66
C LYS A 367 24.80 5.18 13.27
N CYS A 368 24.53 5.10 11.97
CA CYS A 368 23.21 4.90 11.39
C CYS A 368 22.55 3.61 11.89
N LEU A 369 23.24 2.47 11.81
CA LEU A 369 22.68 1.17 12.18
C LEU A 369 22.21 1.10 13.64
N LYS A 370 22.87 1.82 14.55
CA LYS A 370 22.46 1.94 15.97
C LYS A 370 21.12 2.62 16.17
N GLU A 371 20.75 3.54 15.27
CA GLU A 371 19.47 4.26 15.27
C GLU A 371 18.36 3.49 14.49
N LYS A 372 18.66 2.26 14.06
CA LYS A 372 17.70 1.27 13.51
C LYS A 372 16.91 1.75 12.28
N PRO A 373 17.59 2.08 11.15
CA PRO A 373 16.96 2.62 9.95
C PRO A 373 15.88 1.68 9.36
N PHE A 374 16.13 0.38 9.35
CA PHE A 374 15.18 -0.61 8.81
C PHE A 374 13.88 -0.67 9.63
N LEU A 375 13.99 -0.57 10.97
CA LEU A 375 12.83 -0.54 11.85
C LEU A 375 12.05 0.77 11.67
N PHE A 376 12.74 1.89 11.45
CA PHE A 376 12.09 3.16 11.14
C PHE A 376 11.30 3.09 9.83
N ILE A 377 11.87 2.53 8.76
CA ILE A 377 11.15 2.34 7.49
C ILE A 377 9.92 1.45 7.71
N GLU A 378 10.07 0.33 8.41
CA GLU A 378 8.97 -0.59 8.69
C GLU A 378 7.83 0.06 9.50
N LYS A 379 8.15 0.75 10.59
CA LYS A 379 7.16 1.22 11.57
C LYS A 379 6.63 2.63 11.33
N CYS A 380 7.37 3.48 10.61
CA CYS A 380 7.01 4.89 10.41
C CYS A 380 6.63 5.19 8.95
N ILE A 381 7.15 4.42 7.98
CA ILE A 381 6.89 4.64 6.55
C ILE A 381 5.91 3.60 6.01
N LEU A 382 6.17 2.31 6.22
CA LEU A 382 5.38 1.19 5.70
C LEU A 382 4.15 0.86 6.57
N VAL A 383 3.46 1.91 7.04
CA VAL A 383 2.22 1.82 7.83
C VAL A 383 0.99 1.74 6.94
N GLU A 384 -0.13 1.27 7.48
CA GLU A 384 -1.38 1.07 6.72
C GLU A 384 -1.84 2.33 5.96
N ASP A 385 -1.73 3.52 6.55
CA ASP A 385 -2.15 4.79 5.93
C ASP A 385 -1.32 5.19 4.69
N ASN A 386 -0.09 4.70 4.60
CA ASN A 386 0.83 4.95 3.48
C ASN A 386 0.80 3.83 2.43
N MET A 387 0.14 2.71 2.72
CA MET A 387 0.14 1.51 1.88
C MET A 387 -1.19 1.39 1.11
N PRO A 388 -1.18 0.93 -0.16
CA PRO A 388 -0.01 0.59 -0.95
C PRO A 388 0.78 1.83 -1.41
N LEU A 389 2.10 1.68 -1.51
CA LEU A 389 2.96 2.72 -2.08
C LEU A 389 2.72 2.85 -3.59
N GLU A 390 2.82 4.08 -4.11
CA GLU A 390 2.88 4.31 -5.56
C GLU A 390 4.18 3.73 -6.14
N THR A 391 4.15 3.36 -7.43
CA THR A 391 5.21 2.62 -8.12
C THR A 391 6.61 3.19 -7.87
N PHE A 392 6.81 4.50 -8.05
CA PHE A 392 8.12 5.13 -7.91
C PHE A 392 8.52 5.36 -6.44
N HIS A 393 7.55 5.46 -5.52
CA HIS A 393 7.84 5.45 -4.08
C HIS A 393 8.39 4.08 -3.65
N ALA A 394 7.71 3.01 -4.10
CA ALA A 394 8.14 1.64 -3.87
C ALA A 394 9.51 1.38 -4.51
N GLN A 395 9.74 1.84 -5.74
CA GLN A 395 11.01 1.67 -6.46
C GLN A 395 12.18 2.36 -5.74
N ARG A 396 11.99 3.57 -5.18
CA ARG A 396 13.05 4.26 -4.42
C ARG A 396 13.45 3.51 -3.17
N LEU A 397 12.48 3.03 -2.39
CA LEU A 397 12.76 2.24 -1.19
C LEU A 397 13.36 0.87 -1.54
N HIS A 398 12.84 0.22 -2.57
CA HIS A 398 13.40 -1.02 -3.12
C HIS A 398 14.86 -0.83 -3.52
N ASN A 399 15.18 0.21 -4.30
CA ASN A 399 16.54 0.51 -4.74
C ASN A 399 17.46 0.79 -3.54
N LEU A 400 17.04 1.61 -2.58
CA LEU A 400 17.83 1.87 -1.38
C LEU A 400 18.22 0.57 -0.64
N LEU A 401 17.26 -0.33 -0.40
CA LEU A 401 17.50 -1.57 0.33
C LEU A 401 18.31 -2.58 -0.49
N THR A 402 18.03 -2.71 -1.79
CA THR A 402 18.74 -3.64 -2.68
C THR A 402 20.15 -3.17 -3.00
N ASP A 403 20.37 -1.86 -3.15
CA ASP A 403 21.69 -1.26 -3.36
C ASP A 403 22.55 -1.36 -2.09
N PHE A 404 21.95 -1.27 -0.90
CA PHE A 404 22.63 -1.61 0.36
C PHE A 404 23.09 -3.08 0.36
N ILE A 405 22.21 -4.02 -0.02
CA ILE A 405 22.58 -5.43 -0.09
C ILE A 405 23.69 -5.67 -1.13
N HIS A 406 23.61 -5.00 -2.27
CA HIS A 406 24.55 -5.18 -3.37
C HIS A 406 25.92 -4.57 -3.09
N HIS A 407 25.98 -3.27 -2.78
CA HIS A 407 27.23 -2.52 -2.65
C HIS A 407 27.87 -2.61 -1.26
N MET A 408 27.14 -3.11 -0.26
CA MET A 408 27.64 -3.28 1.12
C MET A 408 27.44 -4.71 1.65
N PHE A 409 27.56 -5.70 0.77
CA PHE A 409 27.29 -7.11 1.11
C PHE A 409 28.10 -7.64 2.31
N GLU A 410 29.36 -7.21 2.48
CA GLU A 410 30.16 -7.60 3.65
C GLU A 410 29.58 -7.06 4.96
N ARG A 411 29.01 -5.85 4.96
CA ARG A 411 28.28 -5.31 6.11
C ARG A 411 27.05 -6.16 6.41
N VAL A 412 26.30 -6.59 5.40
CA VAL A 412 25.15 -7.49 5.57
C VAL A 412 25.56 -8.83 6.21
N LYS A 413 26.72 -9.39 5.83
CA LYS A 413 27.26 -10.61 6.47
C LYS A 413 27.60 -10.38 7.94
N ILE A 414 28.15 -9.21 8.28
CA ILE A 414 28.39 -8.83 9.68
C ILE A 414 27.07 -8.76 10.46
N LEU A 415 26.02 -8.14 9.90
CA LEU A 415 24.70 -8.09 10.54
C LEU A 415 24.14 -9.49 10.80
N LYS A 416 24.31 -10.42 9.84
CA LYS A 416 23.90 -11.82 10.00
C LYS A 416 24.69 -12.52 11.11
N ASN A 417 26.01 -12.32 11.17
CA ASN A 417 26.84 -12.91 12.22
C ASN A 417 26.44 -12.43 13.62
N ILE A 418 26.10 -11.14 13.76
CA ILE A 418 25.55 -10.58 15.01
C ILE A 418 24.25 -11.28 15.39
N ALA A 419 23.36 -11.53 14.41
CA ALA A 419 22.11 -12.22 14.66
C ALA A 419 22.32 -13.68 15.13
N ASP A 420 23.28 -14.41 14.54
CA ASP A 420 23.65 -15.76 14.99
C ASP A 420 24.25 -15.76 16.42
N GLU A 421 25.07 -14.77 16.76
CA GLU A 421 25.59 -14.58 18.11
C GLU A 421 24.48 -14.30 19.11
N ASN A 422 23.54 -13.42 18.76
CA ASN A 422 22.38 -13.12 19.59
C ASN A 422 21.49 -14.35 19.78
N ALA A 423 21.26 -15.14 18.74
CA ALA A 423 20.51 -16.37 18.85
C ALA A 423 21.18 -17.39 19.79
N ARG A 424 22.52 -17.51 19.74
CA ARG A 424 23.28 -18.34 20.68
C ARG A 424 23.15 -17.85 22.12
N LYS A 425 23.20 -16.53 22.35
CA LYS A 425 22.99 -15.93 23.68
C LYS A 425 21.58 -16.19 24.21
N ILE A 426 20.56 -16.03 23.36
CA ILE A 426 19.16 -16.31 23.71
C ILE A 426 19.00 -17.79 24.10
N ALA A 427 19.52 -18.71 23.29
CA ALA A 427 19.45 -20.14 23.56
C ALA A 427 20.19 -20.54 24.85
N ALA A 428 21.34 -19.91 25.15
CA ALA A 428 22.07 -20.13 26.40
C ALA A 428 21.27 -19.70 27.63
N ASN A 429 20.66 -18.51 27.60
CA ASN A 429 19.83 -18.01 28.71
C ASN A 429 18.63 -18.93 28.95
N ILE A 430 17.91 -19.32 27.89
CA ILE A 430 16.76 -20.23 27.99
C ILE A 430 17.19 -21.58 28.60
N ARG A 431 18.36 -22.11 28.21
CA ARG A 431 18.90 -23.37 28.75
C ARG A 431 19.22 -23.27 30.24
N GLU A 432 19.64 -22.09 30.70
CA GLU A 432 19.90 -21.79 32.12
C GLU A 432 18.63 -21.42 32.90
N GLY A 433 17.46 -21.41 32.24
CA GLY A 433 16.19 -21.01 32.86
C GLY A 433 16.06 -19.50 33.09
N LEU A 434 16.90 -18.69 32.43
CA LEU A 434 16.88 -17.23 32.48
C LEU A 434 16.03 -16.67 31.33
N GLU A 435 15.48 -15.47 31.55
CA GLU A 435 14.80 -14.73 30.50
C GLU A 435 15.80 -14.28 29.41
N PRO A 436 15.41 -14.30 28.13
CA PRO A 436 16.27 -13.83 27.06
C PRO A 436 16.58 -12.33 27.22
N PRO A 437 17.79 -11.87 26.87
CA PRO A 437 18.15 -10.46 27.04
C PRO A 437 17.26 -9.57 26.17
N SER A 438 16.59 -8.59 26.77
CA SER A 438 15.62 -7.72 26.08
C SER A 438 16.26 -6.65 25.19
N ASN A 439 17.55 -6.32 25.41
CA ASN A 439 18.22 -5.18 24.80
C ASN A 439 19.22 -5.59 23.71
N LEU A 440 19.03 -6.75 23.07
CA LEU A 440 19.88 -7.17 21.96
C LEU A 440 19.57 -6.35 20.72
N ASP A 441 20.62 -5.85 20.07
CA ASP A 441 20.47 -5.18 18.79
C ASP A 441 20.26 -6.21 17.67
N GLN A 442 19.26 -6.02 16.81
CA GLN A 442 18.81 -7.02 15.84
C GLN A 442 18.75 -6.44 14.40
N PRO A 443 19.83 -5.86 13.87
CA PRO A 443 19.80 -5.13 12.61
C PRO A 443 19.47 -6.02 11.41
N TYR A 444 19.91 -7.29 11.40
CA TYR A 444 19.59 -8.24 10.32
C TYR A 444 18.11 -8.65 10.32
N GLU A 445 17.53 -8.87 11.50
CA GLU A 445 16.10 -9.17 11.64
C GLU A 445 15.25 -7.95 11.22
N ASN A 446 15.64 -6.75 11.64
CA ASN A 446 14.99 -5.52 11.22
C ASN A 446 15.05 -5.33 9.69
N LEU A 447 16.16 -5.70 9.04
CA LEU A 447 16.27 -5.69 7.57
C LEU A 447 15.30 -6.67 6.93
N LEU A 448 15.20 -7.91 7.42
CA LEU A 448 14.27 -8.92 6.89
C LEU A 448 12.80 -8.49 7.06
N ASN A 449 12.45 -7.94 8.24
CA ASN A 449 11.10 -7.44 8.51
C ASN A 449 10.76 -6.22 7.64
N CYS A 450 11.70 -5.30 7.45
CA CYS A 450 11.55 -4.16 6.55
C CYS A 450 11.32 -4.59 5.10
N LEU A 451 12.10 -5.57 4.59
CA LEU A 451 11.90 -6.11 3.24
C LEU A 451 10.58 -6.85 3.11
N SER A 452 10.20 -7.64 4.12
CA SER A 452 8.90 -8.31 4.16
C SER A 452 7.74 -7.32 4.12
N ALA A 453 7.82 -6.24 4.90
CA ALA A 453 6.82 -5.18 4.92
C ALA A 453 6.74 -4.45 3.57
N LEU A 454 7.87 -4.16 2.93
CA LEU A 454 7.92 -3.48 1.64
C LEU A 454 7.25 -4.30 0.54
N TYR A 455 7.51 -5.61 0.50
CA TYR A 455 6.97 -6.51 -0.52
C TYR A 455 5.62 -7.14 -0.15
N LYS A 456 5.07 -6.82 1.01
CA LYS A 456 3.80 -7.37 1.50
C LYS A 456 2.68 -7.13 0.48
N ASN A 457 1.84 -8.14 0.27
CA ASN A 457 0.68 -8.07 -0.63
C ASN A 457 1.00 -7.70 -2.09
N GLY A 458 2.24 -7.90 -2.56
CA GLY A 458 2.61 -7.74 -3.98
C GLY A 458 2.74 -6.29 -4.45
N GLN A 459 2.93 -5.34 -3.54
CA GLN A 459 2.97 -3.91 -3.86
C GLN A 459 4.13 -3.50 -4.77
N CYS A 460 5.24 -4.24 -4.76
CA CYS A 460 6.39 -3.94 -5.61
C CYS A 460 6.37 -4.67 -6.97
N GLY A 461 5.30 -5.41 -7.28
CA GLY A 461 5.13 -6.09 -8.56
C GLY A 461 6.38 -6.87 -8.99
N GLU A 462 6.88 -6.58 -10.19
CA GLU A 462 8.04 -7.25 -10.81
C GLU A 462 9.38 -6.95 -10.13
N LEU A 463 9.49 -5.95 -9.24
CA LEU A 463 10.76 -5.64 -8.56
C LEU A 463 11.26 -6.82 -7.71
N VAL A 464 10.36 -7.70 -7.23
CA VAL A 464 10.76 -8.90 -6.47
C VAL A 464 11.51 -9.92 -7.33
N GLU A 465 11.39 -9.84 -8.65
CA GLU A 465 12.10 -10.73 -9.58
C GLU A 465 13.61 -10.50 -9.56
N GLU A 466 14.09 -9.33 -9.11
CA GLU A 466 15.53 -9.06 -8.96
C GLU A 466 16.22 -9.98 -7.94
N TYR A 467 15.46 -10.60 -7.03
CA TYR A 467 16.00 -11.58 -6.07
C TYR A 467 16.24 -12.96 -6.69
N TRP A 468 15.67 -13.23 -7.85
CA TRP A 468 15.65 -14.55 -8.47
C TRP A 468 16.35 -14.52 -9.82
N TYR A 469 16.96 -15.62 -10.21
CA TYR A 469 17.45 -15.80 -11.58
C TYR A 469 17.11 -17.19 -12.10
N ASP A 470 17.07 -17.32 -13.42
CA ASP A 470 16.65 -18.56 -14.07
C ASP A 470 17.79 -19.60 -14.09
N HIS A 471 17.60 -20.70 -13.36
CA HIS A 471 18.53 -21.84 -13.36
C HIS A 471 18.17 -22.86 -14.45
N LEU A 472 17.00 -22.76 -15.07
CA LEU A 472 16.44 -23.83 -15.90
C LEU A 472 16.95 -23.81 -17.35
N TYR A 473 17.52 -22.69 -17.82
CA TYR A 473 17.91 -22.52 -19.22
C TYR A 473 19.38 -22.19 -19.48
N SER A 474 20.22 -22.03 -18.45
CA SER A 474 21.64 -21.75 -18.64
C SER A 474 22.52 -22.83 -18.03
N SER A 475 23.01 -23.73 -18.88
CA SER A 475 24.13 -24.63 -18.58
C SER A 475 25.48 -23.89 -18.44
N ALA A 476 25.47 -22.56 -18.36
CA ALA A 476 26.62 -21.71 -18.08
C ALA A 476 26.34 -20.84 -16.83
N PRO A 477 27.25 -20.79 -15.85
CA PRO A 477 27.09 -19.91 -14.71
C PRO A 477 27.20 -18.44 -15.17
N PHE A 478 26.16 -17.65 -14.91
CA PHE A 478 26.15 -16.17 -14.96
C PHE A 478 26.18 -15.43 -16.31
N LYS A 479 25.95 -16.05 -17.47
CA LYS A 479 25.81 -15.27 -18.72
C LYS A 479 24.47 -14.51 -18.75
N GLY A 480 24.52 -13.18 -18.66
CA GLY A 480 23.38 -12.28 -18.86
C GLY A 480 22.69 -11.73 -17.60
N GLN A 481 23.22 -12.01 -16.40
CA GLN A 481 22.65 -11.53 -15.13
C GLN A 481 23.39 -10.29 -14.61
N SER A 482 22.66 -9.34 -14.03
CA SER A 482 23.28 -8.16 -13.41
C SER A 482 24.03 -8.56 -12.13
N GLN A 483 25.10 -7.83 -11.79
CA GLN A 483 25.85 -8.07 -10.54
C GLN A 483 24.96 -7.88 -9.30
N LYS A 484 23.99 -6.96 -9.39
CA LYS A 484 22.96 -6.72 -8.38
C LYS A 484 22.10 -7.96 -8.14
N GLN A 485 21.53 -8.55 -9.19
CA GLN A 485 20.71 -9.78 -9.09
C GLN A 485 21.49 -10.95 -8.45
N ILE A 486 22.78 -11.10 -8.78
CA ILE A 486 23.64 -12.13 -8.17
C ILE A 486 23.80 -11.88 -6.66
N ALA A 487 24.02 -10.63 -6.25
CA ALA A 487 24.16 -10.27 -4.84
C ALA A 487 22.85 -10.47 -4.06
N LEU A 488 21.71 -10.13 -4.64
CA LEU A 488 20.39 -10.33 -4.04
C LEU A 488 20.08 -11.83 -3.87
N TYR A 489 20.37 -12.67 -4.88
CA TYR A 489 20.20 -14.11 -4.73
C TYR A 489 21.15 -14.70 -3.67
N ARG A 490 22.40 -14.20 -3.57
CA ARG A 490 23.32 -14.58 -2.48
C ARG A 490 22.77 -14.18 -1.12
N PHE A 491 22.11 -13.03 -1.01
CA PHE A 491 21.43 -12.60 0.22
C PHE A 491 20.29 -13.54 0.60
N VAL A 492 19.44 -13.96 -0.35
CA VAL A 492 18.37 -14.95 -0.09
C VAL A 492 18.96 -16.23 0.50
N ARG A 493 20.13 -16.68 0.00
CA ARG A 493 20.81 -17.90 0.47
C ARG A 493 21.67 -17.70 1.72
N LEU A 494 21.87 -16.47 2.18
CA LEU A 494 22.82 -16.14 3.23
C LEU A 494 22.58 -16.87 4.56
N PRO A 495 21.33 -17.12 5.01
CA PRO A 495 21.10 -17.88 6.23
C PRO A 495 21.62 -19.32 6.21
N GLY A 496 21.80 -19.92 5.03
CA GLY A 496 22.22 -21.30 4.86
C GLY A 496 21.13 -22.30 5.23
N ASP A 497 21.55 -23.55 5.50
CA ASP A 497 20.62 -24.68 5.65
C ASP A 497 19.91 -24.71 7.02
N PHE A 498 20.45 -24.03 8.04
CA PHE A 498 19.92 -24.06 9.41
C PHE A 498 19.73 -22.66 9.97
N LEU A 499 18.47 -22.26 10.17
CA LEU A 499 18.09 -20.98 10.76
C LEU A 499 17.83 -21.11 12.27
N PRO A 500 18.38 -20.21 13.11
CA PRO A 500 17.99 -20.13 14.50
C PRO A 500 16.50 -19.75 14.68
N PRO A 501 15.84 -20.19 15.78
CA PRO A 501 14.42 -19.91 16.02
C PRO A 501 14.03 -18.43 15.96
N SER A 502 14.90 -17.53 16.43
CA SER A 502 14.65 -16.08 16.40
C SER A 502 14.59 -15.50 14.98
N LEU A 503 15.29 -16.09 14.02
CA LEU A 503 15.31 -15.62 12.63
C LEU A 503 14.33 -16.35 11.72
N PHE A 504 13.74 -17.46 12.19
CA PHE A 504 12.85 -18.30 11.39
C PHE A 504 11.63 -17.53 10.86
N VAL A 505 10.90 -16.86 11.75
CA VAL A 505 9.69 -16.10 11.36
C VAL A 505 10.03 -14.90 10.46
N PRO A 506 10.98 -14.01 10.82
CA PRO A 506 11.41 -12.90 9.95
C PRO A 506 11.82 -13.35 8.55
N TYR A 507 12.60 -14.43 8.44
CA TYR A 507 13.07 -14.92 7.16
C TYR A 507 11.97 -15.51 6.28
N LEU A 508 11.05 -16.30 6.86
CA LEU A 508 9.92 -16.84 6.08
C LEU A 508 8.92 -15.75 5.68
N ASN A 509 8.74 -14.71 6.50
CA ASN A 509 7.97 -13.53 6.12
C ASN A 509 8.63 -12.77 4.96
N PHE A 510 9.96 -12.65 4.97
CA PHE A 510 10.71 -12.11 3.83
C PHE A 510 10.50 -12.97 2.57
N LEU A 511 10.67 -14.30 2.64
CA LEU A 511 10.41 -15.21 1.52
C LEU A 511 8.97 -15.09 0.99
N SER A 512 7.99 -14.90 1.87
CA SER A 512 6.59 -14.70 1.49
C SER A 512 6.42 -13.38 0.74
N GLY A 513 7.09 -12.30 1.17
CA GLY A 513 7.05 -11.00 0.48
C GLY A 513 7.62 -11.07 -0.95
N ILE A 514 8.71 -11.81 -1.14
CA ILE A 514 9.33 -12.00 -2.47
C ILE A 514 8.73 -13.17 -3.27
N ALA A 515 7.55 -13.67 -2.90
CA ALA A 515 6.81 -14.74 -3.60
C ALA A 515 5.48 -14.24 -4.21
N THR A 516 5.40 -12.94 -4.50
CA THR A 516 4.14 -12.24 -4.83
C THR A 516 3.84 -12.14 -6.34
N THR A 517 4.67 -12.76 -7.17
CA THR A 517 4.46 -12.92 -8.61
C THR A 517 4.51 -14.42 -8.96
N PRO A 518 3.93 -14.87 -10.09
CA PRO A 518 3.98 -16.29 -10.46
C PRO A 518 5.40 -16.86 -10.57
N ARG A 519 6.33 -16.10 -11.16
CA ARG A 519 7.72 -16.53 -11.35
C ARG A 519 8.52 -16.53 -10.03
N ALA A 520 8.36 -15.51 -9.20
CA ALA A 520 9.01 -15.48 -7.89
C ALA A 520 8.45 -16.57 -6.95
N ALA A 521 7.14 -16.82 -6.97
CA ALA A 521 6.50 -17.92 -6.22
C ALA A 521 7.07 -19.29 -6.63
N GLN A 522 7.20 -19.54 -7.93
CA GLN A 522 7.83 -20.75 -8.46
C GLN A 522 9.31 -20.86 -8.02
N SER A 523 10.03 -19.74 -7.99
CA SER A 523 11.44 -19.68 -7.57
C SER A 523 11.59 -20.02 -6.08
N VAL A 524 10.74 -19.47 -5.21
CA VAL A 524 10.71 -19.83 -3.77
C VAL A 524 10.35 -21.29 -3.56
N PHE A 525 9.36 -21.80 -4.30
CA PHE A 525 8.99 -23.21 -4.25
C PHE A 525 10.18 -24.12 -4.59
N ASN A 526 10.88 -23.81 -5.69
CA ASN A 526 12.05 -24.56 -6.13
C ASN A 526 13.21 -24.45 -5.14
N PHE A 527 13.46 -23.26 -4.56
CA PHE A 527 14.49 -23.03 -3.55
C PHE A 527 14.30 -23.95 -2.33
N LEU A 528 13.11 -23.98 -1.73
CA LEU A 528 12.81 -24.85 -0.59
C LEU A 528 12.79 -26.35 -0.97
N ARG A 529 12.45 -26.67 -2.23
CA ARG A 529 12.52 -28.04 -2.74
C ARG A 529 13.97 -28.52 -2.89
N MET A 530 14.89 -27.67 -3.33
CA MET A 530 16.32 -28.02 -3.42
C MET A 530 16.92 -28.34 -2.05
N ASN A 531 16.50 -27.62 -1.00
CA ASN A 531 16.89 -27.89 0.38
C ASN A 531 16.31 -29.21 0.94
N SER A 532 15.39 -29.85 0.22
CA SER A 532 14.83 -31.17 0.57
C SER A 532 15.66 -32.33 -0.01
N GLN A 533 16.73 -32.07 -0.76
CA GLN A 533 17.54 -33.13 -1.38
C GLN A 533 18.41 -33.88 -0.34
N PRO A 534 18.74 -35.16 -0.58
CA PRO A 534 19.52 -35.99 0.35
C PRO A 534 20.90 -35.44 0.72
N ALA A 535 21.44 -34.50 -0.06
CA ALA A 535 22.72 -33.83 0.21
C ALA A 535 22.60 -32.72 1.28
N ALA A 536 21.38 -32.22 1.55
CA ALA A 536 21.07 -31.17 2.51
C ALA A 536 20.47 -31.75 3.81
N GLN A 537 21.04 -32.86 4.31
CA GLN A 537 20.50 -33.57 5.48
C GLN A 537 20.41 -32.64 6.70
N GLY A 538 19.20 -32.48 7.23
CA GLY A 538 18.94 -31.73 8.46
C GLY A 538 18.60 -30.25 8.28
N SER A 539 18.36 -29.76 7.05
CA SER A 539 17.87 -28.40 6.86
C SER A 539 16.48 -28.20 7.48
N ASN A 540 16.35 -27.19 8.34
CA ASN A 540 15.05 -26.78 8.88
C ASN A 540 14.27 -25.86 7.90
N LEU A 541 14.83 -25.58 6.73
CA LEU A 541 14.29 -24.75 5.64
C LEU A 541 13.94 -25.58 4.40
N SER A 542 13.06 -26.55 4.58
CA SER A 542 12.65 -27.48 3.51
C SER A 542 11.16 -27.79 3.59
N TRP A 543 10.56 -28.13 2.44
CA TRP A 543 9.16 -28.56 2.39
C TRP A 543 8.92 -29.83 3.21
N GLU A 544 9.89 -30.73 3.24
CA GLU A 544 9.85 -31.94 4.06
C GLU A 544 9.78 -31.59 5.55
N ASN A 545 10.65 -30.71 6.06
CA ASN A 545 10.62 -30.31 7.47
C ASN A 545 9.28 -29.66 7.84
N PHE A 546 8.80 -28.72 7.01
CA PHE A 546 7.55 -28.00 7.25
C PHE A 546 6.34 -28.91 7.32
N LEU A 547 6.15 -29.77 6.31
CA LEU A 547 4.98 -30.62 6.22
C LEU A 547 5.04 -31.81 7.19
N ASN A 548 6.23 -32.34 7.47
CA ASN A 548 6.41 -33.35 8.52
C ASN A 548 6.06 -32.79 9.91
N ALA A 549 6.39 -31.52 10.19
CA ALA A 549 5.99 -30.88 11.44
C ALA A 549 4.46 -30.87 11.60
N PHE A 550 3.69 -30.48 10.58
CA PHE A 550 2.22 -30.54 10.64
C PHE A 550 1.69 -31.96 10.85
N THR A 551 2.26 -32.95 10.18
CA THR A 551 1.89 -34.36 10.37
C THR A 551 2.16 -34.82 11.81
N GLN A 552 3.30 -34.44 12.40
CA GLN A 552 3.61 -34.73 13.80
C GLN A 552 2.62 -34.08 14.77
N TYR A 553 2.30 -32.79 14.58
CA TYR A 553 1.29 -32.11 15.38
C TYR A 553 -0.08 -32.77 15.25
N TYR A 554 -0.50 -33.12 14.03
CA TYR A 554 -1.78 -33.79 13.80
C TYR A 554 -1.85 -35.15 14.52
N ASN A 555 -0.81 -35.98 14.40
CA ASN A 555 -0.75 -37.27 15.07
C ASN A 555 -0.78 -37.12 16.59
N ASN A 556 -0.03 -36.16 17.14
CA ASN A 556 0.04 -35.94 18.59
C ASN A 556 -1.28 -35.40 19.18
N LEU A 557 -1.98 -34.52 18.45
CA LEU A 557 -3.21 -33.89 18.92
C LEU A 557 -4.43 -34.81 18.73
N ARG A 558 -4.48 -35.65 17.69
CA ARG A 558 -5.60 -36.58 17.46
C ARG A 558 -5.71 -37.67 18.52
N VAL A 559 -4.58 -38.14 19.05
CA VAL A 559 -4.50 -39.18 20.10
C VAL A 559 -5.11 -38.71 21.45
N GLN A 560 -5.45 -37.42 21.60
CA GLN A 560 -6.11 -36.88 22.80
C GLN A 560 -7.61 -37.26 22.95
N HIS A 561 -8.22 -38.00 22.01
CA HIS A 561 -9.54 -38.60 22.26
C HIS A 561 -9.40 -39.78 23.24
N PRO A 562 -10.09 -39.79 24.39
CA PRO A 562 -9.87 -40.78 25.44
C PRO A 562 -10.36 -42.16 24.99
N GLN A 563 -9.43 -42.99 24.52
CA GLN A 563 -9.59 -44.45 24.48
C GLN A 563 -8.67 -45.09 25.52
N SER A 564 -9.04 -44.96 26.79
CA SER A 564 -8.77 -45.94 27.86
C SER A 564 -9.17 -45.35 29.21
N MET A 565 -10.39 -45.68 29.64
CA MET A 565 -10.80 -45.58 31.03
C MET A 565 -10.05 -46.65 31.83
N HIS A 566 -8.74 -46.53 32.08
CA HIS A 566 -7.97 -47.27 33.11
C HIS A 566 -6.48 -46.84 33.08
N GLU A 567 -6.13 -45.65 33.55
CA GLU A 567 -4.75 -45.37 33.99
C GLU A 567 -4.75 -44.68 35.36
N THR A 568 -4.04 -45.30 36.30
CA THR A 568 -3.90 -44.92 37.70
C THR A 568 -3.23 -43.55 37.90
N VAL A 569 -3.81 -42.78 38.83
CA VAL A 569 -3.65 -41.34 39.12
C VAL A 569 -2.22 -40.87 39.53
N TYR A 570 -1.22 -41.75 39.62
CA TYR A 570 0.08 -41.39 40.23
C TYR A 570 1.26 -41.17 39.26
N GLN A 571 1.06 -41.22 37.94
CA GLN A 571 2.12 -40.89 36.96
C GLN A 571 1.78 -39.72 36.01
N SER A 572 0.63 -39.07 36.19
CA SER A 572 0.06 -38.11 35.24
C SER A 572 0.67 -36.69 35.31
N SER A 573 1.41 -36.36 36.38
CA SER A 573 1.85 -34.98 36.63
C SER A 573 3.14 -34.55 35.92
N SER A 574 3.92 -35.48 35.36
CA SER A 574 5.18 -35.16 34.64
C SER A 574 5.10 -35.26 33.12
N ARG A 575 4.00 -35.78 32.57
CA ARG A 575 3.79 -35.96 31.11
C ARG A 575 2.81 -34.96 30.49
N SER A 576 2.16 -34.12 31.28
CA SER A 576 1.14 -33.17 30.80
C SER A 576 1.71 -31.85 30.24
N SER A 577 2.98 -31.52 30.50
CA SER A 577 3.60 -30.25 30.07
C SER A 577 4.19 -30.25 28.64
N LEU A 578 4.16 -31.39 27.93
CA LEU A 578 4.87 -31.58 26.64
C LEU A 578 3.98 -31.57 25.38
N ARG A 579 2.68 -31.23 25.46
CA ARG A 579 1.72 -31.57 24.39
C ARG A 579 0.79 -30.44 23.91
N CYS A 580 1.06 -29.19 24.26
CA CYS A 580 0.36 -28.00 23.74
C CYS A 580 1.29 -27.22 22.81
N ILE A 581 0.73 -26.64 21.73
CA ILE A 581 1.49 -25.77 20.81
C ILE A 581 1.90 -24.51 21.60
N SER A 582 3.20 -24.31 21.78
CA SER A 582 3.73 -23.10 22.42
C SER A 582 3.48 -21.85 21.55
N PRO A 583 3.49 -20.63 22.12
CA PRO A 583 3.32 -19.41 21.34
C PRO A 583 4.36 -19.24 20.21
N GLN A 584 5.61 -19.66 20.43
CA GLN A 584 6.68 -19.63 19.43
C GLN A 584 6.44 -20.64 18.31
N GLU A 585 6.05 -21.87 18.65
CA GLU A 585 5.66 -22.88 17.65
C GLU A 585 4.43 -22.44 16.85
N LEU A 586 3.44 -21.84 17.52
CA LEU A 586 2.26 -21.29 16.87
C LEU A 586 2.64 -20.24 15.82
N GLN A 587 3.50 -19.29 16.17
CA GLN A 587 4.01 -18.27 15.23
C GLN A 587 4.76 -18.91 14.06
N GLY A 588 5.61 -19.92 14.32
CA GLY A 588 6.30 -20.67 13.27
C GLY A 588 5.34 -21.37 12.31
N LEU A 589 4.36 -22.11 12.84
CA LEU A 589 3.35 -22.82 12.05
C LEU A 589 2.48 -21.86 11.22
N THR A 590 2.02 -20.76 11.80
CA THR A 590 1.22 -19.76 11.07
C THR A 590 2.04 -19.11 9.96
N THR A 591 3.33 -18.87 10.17
CA THR A 591 4.22 -18.29 9.18
C THR A 591 4.47 -19.24 8.01
N VAL A 592 4.68 -20.53 8.29
CA VAL A 592 4.80 -21.58 7.25
C VAL A 592 3.51 -21.69 6.43
N LEU A 593 2.33 -21.67 7.08
CA LEU A 593 1.05 -21.69 6.37
C LEU A 593 0.85 -20.45 5.49
N ASN A 594 1.31 -19.29 5.95
CA ASN A 594 1.26 -18.05 5.16
C ASN A 594 2.15 -18.14 3.92
N LEU A 595 3.39 -18.62 4.06
CA LEU A 595 4.29 -18.84 2.92
C LEU A 595 3.68 -19.84 1.92
N LEU A 596 3.15 -20.95 2.42
CA LEU A 596 2.48 -21.97 1.61
C LEU A 596 1.26 -21.40 0.88
N ARG A 597 0.47 -20.57 1.56
CA ARG A 597 -0.68 -19.86 0.98
C ARG A 597 -0.23 -18.92 -0.14
N VAL A 598 0.74 -18.04 0.11
CA VAL A 598 1.20 -17.05 -0.88
C VAL A 598 1.70 -17.76 -2.14
N ILE A 599 2.52 -18.80 -2.01
CA ILE A 599 3.01 -19.58 -3.16
C ILE A 599 1.85 -20.25 -3.89
N ALA A 600 0.93 -20.88 -3.16
CA ALA A 600 -0.23 -21.53 -3.76
C ALA A 600 -1.19 -20.54 -4.43
N GLU A 601 -1.25 -19.27 -4.01
CA GLU A 601 -2.07 -18.25 -4.65
C GLU A 601 -1.50 -17.78 -6.00
N HIS A 602 -0.18 -17.82 -6.18
CA HIS A 602 0.50 -17.25 -7.35
C HIS A 602 1.03 -18.28 -8.35
N ASP A 603 1.35 -19.52 -7.93
CA ASP A 603 1.79 -20.60 -8.82
C ASP A 603 0.91 -21.86 -8.71
N GLU A 604 0.20 -22.17 -9.80
CA GLU A 604 -0.60 -23.39 -9.91
C GLU A 604 0.24 -24.67 -9.90
N SER A 605 1.43 -24.65 -10.50
CA SER A 605 2.27 -25.84 -10.61
C SER A 605 2.78 -26.27 -9.23
N ALA A 606 3.31 -25.34 -8.43
CA ALA A 606 3.67 -25.57 -7.05
C ALA A 606 2.47 -26.04 -6.21
N ARG A 607 1.31 -25.38 -6.36
CA ARG A 607 0.07 -25.74 -5.64
C ARG A 607 -0.30 -27.21 -5.86
N ILE A 608 -0.33 -27.66 -7.12
CA ILE A 608 -0.63 -29.05 -7.49
C ILE A 608 0.44 -30.01 -6.99
N ALA A 609 1.73 -29.66 -7.15
CA ALA A 609 2.85 -30.49 -6.73
C ALA A 609 2.85 -30.77 -5.22
N ILE A 610 2.57 -29.75 -4.39
CA ILE A 610 2.49 -29.90 -2.94
C ILE A 610 1.29 -30.77 -2.55
N CYS A 611 0.12 -30.50 -3.12
CA CYS A 611 -1.12 -31.19 -2.74
C CYS A 611 -1.18 -32.66 -3.18
N ASN A 612 -0.56 -33.00 -4.32
CA ASN A 612 -0.53 -34.37 -4.82
C ASN A 612 0.60 -35.23 -4.23
N ASN A 613 1.47 -34.67 -3.39
CA ASN A 613 2.50 -35.45 -2.72
C ASN A 613 1.87 -36.37 -1.65
N THR A 614 1.89 -37.67 -1.92
CA THR A 614 1.29 -38.70 -1.07
C THR A 614 1.99 -38.83 0.28
N ALA A 615 3.29 -38.53 0.37
CA ALA A 615 4.04 -38.62 1.62
C ALA A 615 3.60 -37.56 2.64
N TRP A 616 3.26 -36.36 2.17
CA TRP A 616 2.84 -35.25 3.03
C TRP A 616 1.32 -35.22 3.26
N SER A 617 0.53 -35.62 2.26
CA SER A 617 -0.94 -35.62 2.30
C SER A 617 -1.54 -34.34 2.94
N PRO A 618 -1.12 -33.14 2.51
CA PRO A 618 -1.36 -31.89 3.26
C PRO A 618 -2.84 -31.54 3.40
N ILE A 619 -3.67 -31.86 2.39
CA ILE A 619 -5.12 -31.63 2.45
C ILE A 619 -5.74 -32.37 3.64
N TYR A 620 -5.43 -33.66 3.79
CA TYR A 620 -5.97 -34.48 4.88
C TYR A 620 -5.43 -34.05 6.25
N VAL A 621 -4.14 -33.72 6.34
CA VAL A 621 -3.52 -33.26 7.58
C VAL A 621 -4.13 -31.93 8.03
N PHE A 622 -4.28 -30.98 7.11
CA PHE A 622 -4.82 -29.65 7.44
C PHE A 622 -6.30 -29.71 7.82
N VAL A 623 -7.11 -30.47 7.08
CA VAL A 623 -8.52 -30.69 7.43
C VAL A 623 -8.65 -31.44 8.76
N GLY A 624 -7.80 -32.44 9.01
CA GLY A 624 -7.76 -33.17 10.27
C GLY A 624 -7.40 -32.26 11.46
N LEU A 625 -6.45 -31.34 11.29
CA LEU A 625 -6.08 -30.35 12.30
C LEU A 625 -7.22 -29.38 12.63
N LEU A 626 -8.11 -29.07 11.69
CA LEU A 626 -9.32 -28.26 11.96
C LEU A 626 -10.27 -28.95 12.94
N SER A 627 -10.26 -30.29 12.96
CA SER A 627 -11.04 -31.10 13.91
C SER A 627 -10.37 -31.24 15.28
N CYS A 628 -9.09 -30.84 15.41
CA CYS A 628 -8.35 -30.84 16.67
C CYS A 628 -8.58 -29.55 17.46
N SER A 629 -8.31 -29.58 18.78
CA SER A 629 -8.35 -28.41 19.66
C SER A 629 -7.09 -27.55 19.47
N VAL A 630 -7.02 -26.81 18.36
CA VAL A 630 -5.93 -25.87 18.05
C VAL A 630 -6.37 -24.41 18.20
N PRO A 631 -5.44 -23.45 18.44
CA PRO A 631 -5.76 -22.03 18.52
C PRO A 631 -6.49 -21.49 17.28
N LEU A 632 -7.41 -20.54 17.47
CA LEU A 632 -8.24 -19.95 16.41
C LEU A 632 -7.40 -19.34 15.27
N SER A 633 -6.28 -18.70 15.61
CA SER A 633 -5.34 -18.15 14.63
C SER A 633 -4.79 -19.22 13.69
N LEU A 634 -4.45 -20.40 14.22
CA LEU A 634 -3.98 -21.53 13.41
C LEU A 634 -5.11 -22.10 12.54
N LYS A 635 -6.32 -22.27 13.09
CA LYS A 635 -7.50 -22.69 12.29
C LYS A 635 -7.76 -21.74 11.12
N THR A 636 -7.68 -20.44 11.37
CA THR A 636 -7.84 -19.40 10.34
C THR A 636 -6.79 -19.55 9.23
N CYS A 637 -5.50 -19.68 9.59
CA CYS A 637 -4.44 -19.88 8.62
C CYS A 637 -4.64 -21.18 7.81
N LEU A 638 -4.99 -22.29 8.45
CA LEU A 638 -5.27 -23.57 7.79
C LEU A 638 -6.39 -23.43 6.74
N ILE A 639 -7.51 -22.79 7.11
CA ILE A 639 -8.63 -22.55 6.19
C ILE A 639 -8.22 -21.66 5.01
N LYS A 640 -7.47 -20.58 5.27
CA LYS A 640 -6.98 -19.70 4.20
C LYS A 640 -6.00 -20.41 3.25
N THR A 641 -5.15 -21.30 3.76
CA THR A 641 -4.28 -22.15 2.93
C THR A 641 -5.10 -23.16 2.11
N LEU A 642 -6.11 -23.81 2.69
CA LEU A 642 -7.04 -24.70 1.96
C LEU A 642 -7.83 -23.93 0.88
N SER A 643 -8.19 -22.68 1.13
CA SER A 643 -8.82 -21.80 0.14
C SER A 643 -7.89 -21.56 -1.05
N ALA A 644 -6.62 -21.25 -0.80
CA ALA A 644 -5.61 -21.12 -1.85
C ALA A 644 -5.45 -22.42 -2.67
N PHE A 645 -5.46 -23.60 -2.01
CA PHE A 645 -5.43 -24.89 -2.70
C PHE A 645 -6.65 -25.13 -3.59
N SER A 646 -7.82 -24.68 -3.14
CA SER A 646 -9.10 -24.84 -3.83
C SER A 646 -9.22 -24.05 -5.13
N LYS A 647 -8.31 -23.10 -5.40
CA LYS A 647 -8.27 -22.35 -6.67
C LYS A 647 -8.00 -23.23 -7.90
N SER A 648 -7.35 -24.39 -7.75
CA SER A 648 -7.26 -25.39 -8.82
C SER A 648 -8.49 -26.30 -8.82
N SER A 649 -9.22 -26.34 -9.93
CA SER A 649 -10.42 -27.18 -10.07
C SER A 649 -10.14 -28.68 -9.81
N SER A 650 -8.94 -29.15 -10.16
CA SER A 650 -8.51 -30.55 -9.91
C SER A 650 -8.37 -30.90 -8.42
N LEU A 651 -8.11 -29.91 -7.57
CA LEU A 651 -7.95 -30.07 -6.13
C LEU A 651 -9.25 -29.81 -5.36
N GLY A 652 -10.12 -28.93 -5.87
CA GLY A 652 -11.38 -28.55 -5.22
C GLY A 652 -12.25 -29.76 -4.82
N GLY A 653 -12.40 -30.74 -5.71
CA GLY A 653 -13.13 -31.98 -5.41
C GLY A 653 -12.52 -32.81 -4.26
N LYS A 654 -11.18 -32.88 -4.19
CA LYS A 654 -10.48 -33.60 -3.10
C LYS A 654 -10.66 -32.88 -1.75
N ILE A 655 -10.63 -31.56 -1.77
CA ILE A 655 -10.81 -30.74 -0.57
C ILE A 655 -12.25 -30.84 -0.07
N TRP A 656 -13.24 -30.80 -0.98
CA TRP A 656 -14.63 -31.07 -0.63
C TRP A 656 -14.81 -32.43 0.06
N GLN A 657 -14.29 -33.50 -0.53
CA GLN A 657 -14.36 -34.84 0.06
C GLN A 657 -13.68 -34.92 1.43
N ALA A 658 -12.56 -34.23 1.62
CA ALA A 658 -11.87 -34.20 2.90
C ALA A 658 -12.69 -33.45 3.97
N ILE A 659 -13.27 -32.29 3.63
CA ILE A 659 -14.11 -31.48 4.54
C ILE A 659 -15.34 -32.28 4.98
N GLU A 660 -16.03 -32.91 4.02
CA GLU A 660 -17.20 -33.78 4.30
C GLU A 660 -16.82 -34.99 5.14
N GLY A 661 -15.69 -35.65 4.80
CA GLY A 661 -15.21 -36.81 5.55
C GLY A 661 -14.78 -36.49 6.98
N ALA A 662 -14.44 -35.23 7.27
CA ALA A 662 -14.13 -34.75 8.61
C ALA A 662 -15.36 -34.19 9.36
N ASP A 663 -16.53 -34.12 8.71
CA ASP A 663 -17.77 -33.58 9.26
C ASP A 663 -17.61 -32.18 9.90
N LEU A 664 -16.86 -31.29 9.24
CA LEU A 664 -16.53 -29.96 9.79
C LEU A 664 -17.78 -29.08 10.02
N VAL A 665 -18.83 -29.29 9.21
CA VAL A 665 -20.15 -28.65 9.34
C VAL A 665 -21.21 -29.75 9.37
N PRO A 666 -21.60 -30.22 10.58
CA PRO A 666 -22.55 -31.32 10.70
C PRO A 666 -23.94 -30.94 10.18
N SER A 667 -24.59 -31.88 9.50
CA SER A 667 -25.94 -31.71 8.93
C SER A 667 -27.06 -31.73 9.97
N HIS A 668 -26.79 -32.25 11.17
CA HIS A 668 -27.72 -32.31 12.29
C HIS A 668 -27.11 -31.66 13.52
N ASP A 669 -27.89 -30.84 14.23
CA ASP A 669 -27.50 -30.37 15.55
C ASP A 669 -27.38 -31.58 16.50
N GLY A 670 -26.28 -31.65 17.25
CA GLY A 670 -26.00 -32.74 18.17
C GLY A 670 -27.04 -32.85 19.29
N MET A 671 -27.01 -33.96 20.02
CA MET A 671 -27.90 -34.14 21.17
C MET A 671 -27.71 -32.99 22.19
N PRO A 672 -28.79 -32.38 22.72
CA PRO A 672 -28.70 -31.32 23.71
C PRO A 672 -27.83 -31.75 24.90
N GLY A 673 -26.75 -31.01 25.18
CA GLY A 673 -25.77 -31.33 26.23
C GLY A 673 -24.46 -31.98 25.74
N TYR A 674 -24.40 -32.45 24.50
CA TYR A 674 -23.15 -32.81 23.80
C TYR A 674 -22.92 -31.78 22.70
N SER A 675 -22.14 -30.73 23.00
CA SER A 675 -21.83 -29.67 22.04
C SER A 675 -21.15 -30.25 20.80
N ASN A 676 -21.69 -29.95 19.62
CA ASN A 676 -21.08 -30.27 18.33
C ASN A 676 -19.71 -29.58 18.25
N ARG A 677 -18.63 -30.35 18.34
CA ARG A 677 -17.27 -29.87 18.07
C ARG A 677 -17.15 -29.56 16.59
N GLY A 678 -17.14 -28.29 16.20
CA GLY A 678 -17.02 -27.90 14.79
C GLY A 678 -16.91 -26.40 14.56
N ILE A 679 -16.72 -26.01 13.31
CA ILE A 679 -16.50 -24.60 12.92
C ILE A 679 -17.65 -23.69 13.38
N LYS A 680 -18.88 -24.20 13.39
CA LYS A 680 -20.06 -23.49 13.90
C LYS A 680 -19.88 -23.00 15.35
N GLN A 681 -19.37 -23.85 16.23
CA GLN A 681 -19.13 -23.49 17.63
C GLN A 681 -17.99 -22.48 17.77
N ASP A 682 -16.92 -22.62 16.98
CA ASP A 682 -15.81 -21.65 16.99
C ASP A 682 -16.30 -20.24 16.59
N ILE A 683 -17.20 -20.14 15.61
CA ILE A 683 -17.81 -18.86 15.18
C ILE A 683 -18.73 -18.27 16.27
N GLU A 684 -19.61 -19.09 16.83
CA GLU A 684 -20.63 -18.64 17.79
C GLU A 684 -20.04 -18.32 19.17
N GLU A 685 -19.09 -19.12 19.68
CA GLU A 685 -18.57 -18.99 21.05
C GLU A 685 -17.22 -18.27 21.12
N VAL A 686 -16.30 -18.56 20.19
CA VAL A 686 -14.91 -18.05 20.26
C VAL A 686 -14.80 -16.70 19.56
N GLU A 687 -15.16 -16.60 18.27
CA GLU A 687 -15.10 -15.34 17.52
C GLU A 687 -16.00 -14.26 18.14
N SER A 688 -17.26 -14.61 18.42
CA SER A 688 -18.23 -13.65 18.98
C SER A 688 -17.81 -13.13 20.37
N ARG A 689 -17.03 -13.91 21.15
CA ARG A 689 -16.46 -13.46 22.42
C ARG A 689 -15.23 -12.56 22.23
N CYS A 690 -14.44 -12.81 21.20
CA CYS A 690 -13.28 -12.00 20.85
C CYS A 690 -13.65 -10.70 20.12
N GLU A 691 -14.89 -10.59 19.62
CA GLU A 691 -15.38 -9.48 18.80
C GLU A 691 -14.54 -9.29 17.51
N GLU A 692 -13.88 -10.36 17.07
CA GLU A 692 -13.07 -10.45 15.86
C GLU A 692 -13.51 -11.72 15.10
N PHE A 693 -13.70 -11.62 13.78
CA PHE A 693 -14.29 -12.68 12.94
C PHE A 693 -13.36 -13.21 11.80
N PRO A 694 -12.07 -13.49 12.05
CA PRO A 694 -11.12 -13.92 11.01
C PRO A 694 -11.35 -15.34 10.47
N LEU A 695 -11.88 -16.27 11.29
CA LEU A 695 -12.26 -17.63 10.89
C LEU A 695 -13.49 -17.59 9.98
N SER A 696 -14.53 -16.81 10.34
CA SER A 696 -15.70 -16.58 9.50
C SER A 696 -15.30 -16.04 8.12
N GLN A 697 -14.40 -15.05 8.09
CA GLN A 697 -13.87 -14.51 6.83
C GLN A 697 -13.12 -15.57 6.01
N GLY A 698 -12.20 -16.31 6.64
CA GLY A 698 -11.44 -17.36 5.95
C GLY A 698 -12.33 -18.49 5.44
N PHE A 699 -13.35 -18.87 6.20
CA PHE A 699 -14.28 -19.93 5.81
C PHE A 699 -15.14 -19.52 4.61
N LEU A 700 -15.62 -18.28 4.58
CA LEU A 700 -16.30 -17.72 3.40
C LEU A 700 -15.39 -17.70 2.17
N GLU A 701 -14.10 -17.37 2.32
CA GLU A 701 -13.12 -17.44 1.22
C GLU A 701 -12.96 -18.87 0.68
N LEU A 702 -12.83 -19.86 1.57
CA LEU A 702 -12.74 -21.27 1.20
C LEU A 702 -13.98 -21.74 0.44
N LEU A 703 -15.18 -21.44 0.96
CA LEU A 703 -16.43 -21.83 0.31
C LEU A 703 -16.59 -21.15 -1.05
N LEU A 704 -16.23 -19.88 -1.18
CA LEU A 704 -16.26 -19.19 -2.47
C LEU A 704 -15.31 -19.82 -3.50
N ALA A 705 -14.08 -20.18 -3.08
CA ALA A 705 -13.12 -20.87 -3.94
C ALA A 705 -13.64 -22.25 -4.37
N LEU A 706 -14.23 -23.00 -3.44
CA LEU A 706 -14.79 -24.32 -3.67
C LEU A 706 -16.03 -24.31 -4.58
N VAL A 707 -16.93 -23.32 -4.42
CA VAL A 707 -18.08 -23.15 -5.30
C VAL A 707 -17.61 -22.84 -6.73
N LYS A 708 -16.61 -21.95 -6.90
CA LYS A 708 -16.02 -21.65 -8.21
C LYS A 708 -15.32 -22.84 -8.85
N ALA A 709 -14.71 -23.73 -8.03
CA ALA A 709 -14.12 -24.97 -8.52
C ALA A 709 -15.17 -26.02 -8.96
N GLY A 710 -16.43 -25.84 -8.54
CA GLY A 710 -17.57 -26.70 -8.84
C GLY A 710 -18.05 -27.45 -7.61
N ILE A 711 -19.38 -27.43 -7.38
CA ILE A 711 -20.02 -28.23 -6.33
C ILE A 711 -20.14 -29.67 -6.84
N PRO A 712 -19.53 -30.66 -6.17
CA PRO A 712 -19.60 -32.05 -6.63
C PRO A 712 -21.05 -32.55 -6.58
N TYR A 713 -21.59 -32.86 -7.75
CA TYR A 713 -22.98 -33.27 -7.95
C TYR A 713 -23.22 -34.78 -7.83
N GLN A 714 -22.22 -35.58 -7.43
CA GLN A 714 -22.34 -37.03 -7.48
C GLN A 714 -23.37 -37.56 -6.47
N PRO A 715 -24.48 -38.18 -6.94
CA PRO A 715 -25.41 -38.86 -6.07
C PRO A 715 -24.74 -40.12 -5.50
N GLY A 716 -24.68 -40.22 -4.17
CA GLY A 716 -24.34 -41.47 -3.46
C GLY A 716 -23.10 -41.45 -2.56
N ASN A 717 -22.27 -40.41 -2.54
CA ASN A 717 -21.08 -40.34 -1.67
C ASN A 717 -20.90 -39.02 -0.91
N LEU A 718 -21.86 -38.08 -1.01
CA LEU A 718 -22.02 -36.98 -0.07
C LEU A 718 -23.23 -37.28 0.82
N SER A 719 -23.13 -36.93 2.10
CA SER A 719 -24.25 -36.97 3.06
C SER A 719 -25.52 -36.44 2.40
N SER A 720 -26.65 -37.07 2.66
CA SER A 720 -27.98 -36.78 2.07
C SER A 720 -28.45 -35.30 2.12
N ALA A 721 -27.68 -34.39 2.73
CA ALA A 721 -27.94 -32.96 2.86
C ALA A 721 -27.22 -32.05 1.84
N GLY A 722 -26.20 -32.52 1.11
CA GLY A 722 -25.48 -31.71 0.10
C GLY A 722 -24.88 -30.39 0.64
N PHE A 723 -24.86 -29.32 -0.16
CA PHE A 723 -24.32 -27.99 0.23
C PHE A 723 -25.21 -27.24 1.25
N LYS A 724 -26.41 -27.76 1.56
CA LYS A 724 -27.40 -27.07 2.39
C LYS A 724 -26.89 -26.66 3.79
N PRO A 725 -26.17 -27.51 4.56
CA PRO A 725 -25.66 -27.14 5.89
C PRO A 725 -24.72 -25.91 5.87
N TYR A 726 -23.90 -25.79 4.82
CA TYR A 726 -23.02 -24.64 4.63
C TYR A 726 -23.80 -23.37 4.33
N LEU A 727 -24.79 -23.46 3.42
CA LEU A 727 -25.66 -22.33 3.09
C LEU A 727 -26.44 -21.85 4.32
N ASP A 728 -26.96 -22.77 5.13
CA ASP A 728 -27.69 -22.46 6.36
C ASP A 728 -26.76 -21.84 7.43
N LEU A 729 -25.51 -22.31 7.56
CA LEU A 729 -24.50 -21.68 8.41
C LEU A 729 -24.21 -20.24 7.97
N ILE A 730 -23.93 -20.02 6.70
CA ILE A 730 -23.61 -18.68 6.16
C ILE A 730 -24.77 -17.71 6.37
N LYS A 731 -25.99 -18.13 6.05
CA LYS A 731 -27.17 -17.28 6.20
C LYS A 731 -27.47 -17.01 7.66
N ASN A 732 -27.68 -18.05 8.44
CA ASN A 732 -28.26 -17.93 9.77
C ASN A 732 -27.23 -17.54 10.84
N GLN A 733 -25.98 -17.96 10.66
CA GLN A 733 -24.90 -17.73 11.63
C GLN A 733 -23.87 -16.69 11.19
N ILE A 734 -23.89 -16.16 9.97
CA ILE A 734 -22.93 -15.11 9.57
C ILE A 734 -23.67 -13.88 9.06
N PHE A 735 -24.48 -14.02 8.02
CA PHE A 735 -25.10 -12.89 7.35
C PHE A 735 -26.28 -12.29 8.11
N LEU A 736 -27.27 -13.06 8.56
CA LEU A 736 -28.40 -12.49 9.32
C LEU A 736 -28.00 -11.81 10.64
N PRO A 737 -27.10 -12.37 11.47
CA PRO A 737 -26.73 -11.73 12.74
C PRO A 737 -25.72 -10.58 12.60
N HIS A 738 -25.25 -10.25 11.39
CA HIS A 738 -24.16 -9.29 11.22
C HIS A 738 -24.46 -7.88 11.76
N ASP A 739 -25.72 -7.45 11.80
CA ASP A 739 -26.11 -6.16 12.39
C ASP A 739 -26.18 -6.20 13.92
N SER A 740 -26.43 -7.39 14.47
CA SER A 740 -26.60 -7.59 15.92
C SER A 740 -25.30 -7.89 16.67
N ARG A 741 -24.21 -8.15 15.95
CA ARG A 741 -22.90 -8.51 16.52
C ARG A 741 -22.12 -7.28 16.94
N THR A 742 -21.33 -7.44 18.00
CA THR A 742 -20.30 -6.46 18.37
C THR A 742 -19.02 -6.76 17.59
N TYR A 743 -18.42 -5.70 17.07
CA TYR A 743 -17.17 -5.76 16.31
C TYR A 743 -16.16 -4.86 16.97
N LYS A 744 -14.99 -5.40 17.29
CA LYS A 744 -13.85 -4.61 17.75
C LYS A 744 -13.42 -3.60 16.70
N TYR A 745 -13.48 -4.01 15.43
CA TYR A 745 -13.22 -3.15 14.27
C TYR A 745 -14.49 -3.03 13.42
N SER A 746 -15.07 -1.84 13.35
CA SER A 746 -16.33 -1.59 12.63
C SER A 746 -16.28 -1.94 11.14
N GLY A 747 -15.09 -1.94 10.52
CA GLY A 747 -14.88 -2.34 9.13
C GLY A 747 -15.15 -3.83 8.85
N GLU A 748 -14.94 -4.69 9.85
CA GLU A 748 -15.10 -6.15 9.69
C GLU A 748 -16.56 -6.55 9.35
N ARG A 749 -17.53 -5.80 9.88
CA ARG A 749 -18.96 -5.95 9.54
C ARG A 749 -19.20 -5.89 8.03
N TRP A 750 -18.55 -4.94 7.35
CA TRP A 750 -18.70 -4.74 5.91
C TRP A 750 -18.01 -5.83 5.09
N ILE A 751 -16.86 -6.32 5.55
CA ILE A 751 -16.13 -7.41 4.90
C ILE A 751 -16.94 -8.70 4.92
N LEU A 752 -17.50 -9.07 6.07
CA LEU A 752 -18.35 -10.26 6.19
C LEU A 752 -19.56 -10.17 5.28
N SER A 753 -20.26 -9.03 5.32
CA SER A 753 -21.43 -8.77 4.49
C SER A 753 -21.11 -8.89 3.00
N ARG A 754 -20.01 -8.28 2.57
CA ARG A 754 -19.51 -8.36 1.19
C ARG A 754 -19.22 -9.80 0.78
N LYS A 755 -18.45 -10.56 1.57
CA LYS A 755 -18.08 -11.94 1.25
C LYS A 755 -19.30 -12.87 1.19
N CYS A 756 -20.27 -12.71 2.09
CA CYS A 756 -21.54 -13.43 2.02
C CYS A 756 -22.30 -13.11 0.73
N MET A 757 -22.42 -11.82 0.37
CA MET A 757 -23.09 -11.41 -0.86
C MET A 757 -22.37 -11.89 -2.13
N GLU A 758 -21.03 -11.87 -2.15
CA GLU A 758 -20.22 -12.42 -3.26
C GLU A 758 -20.50 -13.91 -3.46
N LEU A 759 -20.63 -14.68 -2.38
CA LEU A 759 -20.97 -16.10 -2.43
C LEU A 759 -22.41 -16.32 -2.91
N PHE A 760 -23.38 -15.56 -2.39
CA PHE A 760 -24.77 -15.62 -2.85
C PHE A 760 -24.88 -15.31 -4.34
N LEU A 761 -24.19 -14.26 -4.80
CA LEU A 761 -24.13 -13.88 -6.20
C LEU A 761 -23.51 -14.99 -7.07
N GLN A 762 -22.41 -15.60 -6.62
CA GLN A 762 -21.76 -16.70 -7.33
C GLN A 762 -22.72 -17.89 -7.50
N LEU A 763 -23.38 -18.32 -6.41
CA LEU A 763 -24.36 -19.41 -6.45
C LEU A 763 -25.52 -19.14 -7.42
N LEU A 764 -25.99 -17.88 -7.49
CA LEU A 764 -27.06 -17.49 -8.40
C LEU A 764 -26.60 -17.41 -9.87
N LYS A 765 -25.36 -16.98 -10.12
CA LYS A 765 -24.77 -16.96 -11.47
C LYS A 765 -24.60 -18.36 -12.05
N ASP A 766 -24.25 -19.33 -11.20
CA ASP A 766 -24.04 -20.71 -11.59
C ASP A 766 -25.36 -21.51 -11.70
N TYR A 767 -26.50 -20.90 -11.35
CA TYR A 767 -27.80 -21.56 -11.41
C TYR A 767 -28.29 -21.70 -12.85
N GLN A 768 -28.43 -22.94 -13.29
CA GLN A 768 -29.15 -23.30 -14.51
C GLN A 768 -30.50 -23.91 -14.13
N ALA A 769 -31.58 -23.39 -14.70
CA ALA A 769 -32.91 -23.97 -14.46
C ALA A 769 -32.91 -25.43 -14.96
N PRO A 770 -33.28 -26.40 -14.11
CA PRO A 770 -33.29 -27.79 -14.53
C PRO A 770 -34.31 -27.99 -15.66
N PRO A 771 -34.00 -28.83 -16.67
CA PRO A 771 -34.97 -29.18 -17.71
C PRO A 771 -36.22 -29.80 -17.08
N GLN A 772 -37.40 -29.49 -17.65
CA GLN A 772 -38.74 -29.85 -17.11
C GLN A 772 -38.97 -31.35 -16.86
N ASN A 773 -38.04 -32.23 -17.24
CA ASN A 773 -38.14 -33.70 -17.20
C ASN A 773 -37.39 -34.37 -16.02
N LEU A 774 -36.77 -33.62 -15.09
CA LEU A 774 -36.12 -34.18 -13.90
C LEU A 774 -37.07 -34.30 -12.71
N ASN A 775 -36.88 -35.32 -11.87
CA ASN A 775 -37.65 -35.55 -10.65
C ASN A 775 -37.69 -34.27 -9.78
N GLN A 776 -38.90 -33.83 -9.43
CA GLN A 776 -39.13 -32.56 -8.72
C GLN A 776 -38.49 -32.51 -7.32
N THR A 777 -38.19 -33.65 -6.68
CA THR A 777 -37.64 -33.65 -5.30
C THR A 777 -36.14 -33.34 -5.21
N GLU A 778 -35.35 -33.68 -6.24
CA GLU A 778 -33.90 -33.42 -6.25
C GLU A 778 -33.57 -32.01 -6.75
N THR A 779 -34.43 -31.46 -7.62
CA THR A 779 -34.30 -30.13 -8.21
C THR A 779 -34.60 -29.00 -7.23
N TRP A 780 -35.50 -29.23 -6.26
CA TRP A 780 -35.91 -28.22 -5.27
C TRP A 780 -34.93 -28.08 -4.09
N ASN A 781 -33.99 -29.03 -3.94
CA ASN A 781 -32.95 -29.01 -2.91
C ASN A 781 -31.64 -28.35 -3.40
N HIS A 782 -31.59 -27.83 -4.62
CA HIS A 782 -30.44 -27.08 -5.12
C HIS A 782 -30.23 -25.80 -4.27
N PRO A 783 -29.04 -25.54 -3.70
CA PRO A 783 -28.79 -24.39 -2.83
C PRO A 783 -29.13 -23.04 -3.49
N SER A 784 -28.74 -22.85 -4.77
CA SER A 784 -29.11 -21.69 -5.55
C SER A 784 -30.62 -21.52 -5.80
N HIS A 785 -31.38 -22.62 -5.93
CA HIS A 785 -32.84 -22.55 -6.07
C HIS A 785 -33.49 -22.07 -4.77
N LEU A 786 -33.07 -22.62 -3.63
CA LEU A 786 -33.53 -22.19 -2.30
C LEU A 786 -33.21 -20.72 -2.04
N LEU A 787 -31.99 -20.29 -2.39
CA LEU A 787 -31.58 -18.90 -2.27
C LEU A 787 -32.44 -17.96 -3.14
N LEU A 788 -32.73 -18.35 -4.38
CA LEU A 788 -33.58 -17.57 -5.29
C LEU A 788 -35.01 -17.43 -4.74
N LEU A 789 -35.60 -18.53 -4.24
CA LEU A 789 -36.94 -18.51 -3.64
C LEU A 789 -37.02 -17.53 -2.47
N GLU A 790 -36.01 -17.52 -1.59
CA GLU A 790 -35.96 -16.59 -0.47
C GLU A 790 -35.76 -15.14 -0.91
N LEU A 791 -35.05 -14.87 -2.01
CA LEU A 791 -34.86 -13.52 -2.52
C LEU A 791 -36.11 -12.96 -3.21
N VAL A 792 -36.98 -13.81 -3.76
CA VAL A 792 -38.23 -13.38 -4.43
C VAL A 792 -39.39 -13.24 -3.44
N GLN A 793 -39.31 -13.90 -2.28
CA GLN A 793 -40.28 -13.80 -1.20
C GLN A 793 -39.89 -12.71 -0.19
N ASP A 794 -40.85 -12.23 0.62
CA ASP A 794 -40.58 -11.31 1.74
C ASP A 794 -39.90 -12.03 2.90
N SER A 795 -38.65 -12.45 2.68
CA SER A 795 -37.82 -13.20 3.62
C SER A 795 -36.97 -12.28 4.50
N ARG A 796 -36.43 -12.85 5.58
CA ARG A 796 -35.43 -12.16 6.42
C ARG A 796 -34.16 -11.83 5.62
N LEU A 797 -33.81 -12.65 4.64
CA LEU A 797 -32.61 -12.48 3.82
C LEU A 797 -32.68 -11.21 2.97
N ILE A 798 -33.78 -10.98 2.22
CA ILE A 798 -33.92 -9.79 1.38
C ILE A 798 -34.03 -8.51 2.22
N ARG A 799 -34.73 -8.55 3.35
CA ARG A 799 -34.78 -7.42 4.30
C ARG A 799 -33.40 -7.08 4.83
N GLN A 800 -32.58 -8.09 5.14
CA GLN A 800 -31.21 -7.89 5.58
C GLN A 800 -30.35 -7.24 4.49
N ILE A 801 -30.48 -7.67 3.23
CA ILE A 801 -29.78 -7.05 2.09
C ILE A 801 -30.13 -5.56 1.96
N PHE A 802 -31.42 -5.21 2.07
CA PHE A 802 -31.84 -3.80 2.04
C PHE A 802 -31.36 -3.00 3.26
N SER A 803 -31.28 -3.63 4.44
CA SER A 803 -30.68 -3.01 5.64
C SER A 803 -29.23 -2.60 5.39
N VAL A 804 -28.40 -3.51 4.86
CA VAL A 804 -26.99 -3.22 4.52
C VAL A 804 -26.88 -2.05 3.55
N LEU A 805 -27.73 -2.03 2.51
CA LEU A 805 -27.74 -0.95 1.53
C LEU A 805 -28.12 0.38 2.18
N HIS A 806 -29.15 0.39 3.02
CA HIS A 806 -29.63 1.59 3.71
C HIS A 806 -28.56 2.17 4.64
N ASP A 807 -27.94 1.32 5.47
CA ASP A 807 -26.87 1.73 6.38
C ASP A 807 -25.65 2.28 5.63
N GLY A 808 -25.29 1.64 4.51
CA GLY A 808 -24.21 2.11 3.64
C GLY A 808 -24.48 3.52 3.10
N VAL A 809 -25.71 3.78 2.63
CA VAL A 809 -26.10 5.13 2.15
C VAL A 809 -26.03 6.15 3.29
N GLN A 810 -26.55 5.83 4.47
CA GLN A 810 -26.50 6.75 5.61
C GLN A 810 -25.05 7.14 5.97
N ILE A 811 -24.12 6.18 6.03
CA ILE A 811 -22.72 6.47 6.37
C ILE A 811 -22.08 7.36 5.30
N LEU A 812 -22.32 7.08 4.02
CA LEU A 812 -21.78 7.86 2.91
C LEU A 812 -22.31 9.30 2.90
N GLU A 813 -23.56 9.54 3.32
CA GLU A 813 -24.13 10.88 3.45
C GLU A 813 -23.45 11.74 4.51
N HIS A 814 -22.80 11.13 5.51
CA HIS A 814 -22.07 11.86 6.55
C HIS A 814 -20.66 12.30 6.12
N TYR A 815 -20.15 11.85 4.95
CA TYR A 815 -18.80 12.15 4.45
C TYR A 815 -17.68 11.89 5.47
N ASN A 816 -17.92 10.99 6.43
CA ASN A 816 -16.90 10.50 7.34
C ASN A 816 -16.09 9.41 6.62
N PRO A 817 -14.81 9.22 6.96
CA PRO A 817 -14.05 8.08 6.48
C PRO A 817 -14.80 6.80 6.86
N VAL A 818 -15.20 6.02 5.85
CA VAL A 818 -15.79 4.71 6.06
C VAL A 818 -14.73 3.86 6.75
N PRO A 819 -15.03 3.19 7.88
CA PRO A 819 -14.08 2.28 8.48
C PRO A 819 -13.84 1.12 7.51
N VAL A 820 -12.75 1.19 6.75
CA VAL A 820 -12.27 0.08 5.93
C VAL A 820 -11.25 -0.66 6.77
N TYR A 821 -11.49 -1.93 7.02
CA TYR A 821 -10.48 -2.84 7.57
C TYR A 821 -9.73 -3.41 6.36
N ALA A 822 -8.39 -3.31 6.34
CA ALA A 822 -7.57 -3.81 5.25
C ALA A 822 -7.18 -5.29 5.46
#